data_AF-A0A1Q9DFW6-F1
#
_entry.id   AF-A0A1Q9DFW6-F1
#
_cell.length_a   1.000
_cell.length_b   1.000
_cell.length_c   1.000
_cell.angle_alpha   90.00
_cell.angle_beta   90.00
_cell.angle_gamma   90.00
#
_symmetry.space_group_name_H-M   'P 1'
#
loop_
_entity.id
_entity.type
_entity.pdbx_description
1 polymer ?
#
loop_
_entity_poly.entity_id
_entity_poly.type
_entity_poly.pdbx_seq_one_letter_code
_entity_poly.pdbx_strand_id
1 'polypeptide(L)'
;MTVPLSALSSAARRKKKRREEVSAMLKLAQIWKKHGASWQSRFPWLCAEEGEDGNISGLGCAICREQPQQNAFASCTVGASSAQTSVFQKHEQSSAHQMRAESMAGELGVPIAAPSERQFADVLDSVFKGDPEIKEIGPSKFRAMVWCLAEARRRELRSRLGTSICMSLQQDVREGQLLVTFASANEQLQLTTGVLGQVSLPERFGGNAKDIFQASVYVLNKFTTKNLGKPGRDGHSDGAELDEQLTAHIRGVVELYAADGAADEQRAIKLLPAYFGGLKVMHFDKAHACQRILSRTWPCDPYIKELVERLVTGQDALTMKIRHSLVFRKRFQTAISDLSPGQARRIKNLSCAKHRYLSKSLPFRRCVLFFKPLVRVAQAILQERGRSSEEGQIARRWLERVTPESALQIALVADASDEARSVSQFFDADNYSKSEMTAHVSKFLCKVTWLFEDSQGAKQTGFTRFMLDQLRTPINISVDGHLRSVGVPSDQEMTRCFQRMVSWLQLVRLTVKAELPSFESLQLFRIFDLEVNPSAHDLRRFANMLDLDAEAFRAEFHDLRPSADWHYRNGCSSSQAAWLLAVQKTKGTSTLMVAALARDLAWQANTCGIERNFSKALVSTSRCRADVSEPRLDDEVQLISLCQQSRGKARALPKHQKLIESARLLWSQEFGAPRERRPLAPHEKGLRKRLTDGNSEAAFLKKRRLEVAEAAREVDRTAACTPVPQVVGRGGWEESHETEKKFLENKFRARFLQAIREGAVPWSDLSAPLRELYLRFEEHDQKLSADAMKRESFQFKRPNFPDLSGGTVWWTEEVQESAGEVFLRQVARKLGLRVVENRRDATAHVWRQLTEPGSHHDMWAVALHGKFVMDLRCFRSQGKAGGFLVYKAAIGVQRTVFISPRFARDHAHIAREILSFCKPFYRGISKWRSLNDAEAFRRTAQQAITAKKPTTVLAFGTDEDEPDWGHLKLFLKSGDLSRIMSWDAKSSSLGLDK
;
A
#
# COMPACT_ATOMS: atom_id res chain seq x y z
N MET A 1 -32.37 -52.40 -70.86
CA MET A 1 -32.38 -51.40 -69.77
C MET A 1 -31.67 -51.98 -68.57
N THR A 2 -30.38 -51.69 -68.47
CA THR A 2 -29.47 -52.11 -67.40
C THR A 2 -29.63 -51.16 -66.21
N VAL A 3 -30.08 -51.67 -65.06
CA VAL A 3 -30.08 -50.92 -63.79
C VAL A 3 -28.62 -50.68 -63.38
N PRO A 4 -28.21 -49.46 -63.01
CA PRO A 4 -26.84 -49.18 -62.64
C PRO A 4 -26.44 -49.97 -61.37
N LEU A 5 -25.30 -50.65 -61.42
CA LEU A 5 -24.69 -51.44 -60.33
C LEU A 5 -24.49 -50.66 -59.02
N SER A 6 -24.56 -49.32 -59.05
CA SER A 6 -24.54 -48.45 -57.87
C SER A 6 -25.83 -48.50 -57.02
N ALA A 7 -26.98 -48.86 -57.60
CA ALA A 7 -28.25 -49.00 -56.89
C ALA A 7 -28.40 -50.34 -56.14
N LEU A 8 -27.76 -51.41 -56.61
CA LEU A 8 -27.76 -52.72 -55.94
C LEU A 8 -26.82 -52.73 -54.72
N SER A 9 -25.71 -52.00 -54.77
CA SER A 9 -24.77 -51.79 -53.65
C SER A 9 -25.42 -51.04 -52.46
N SER A 10 -26.24 -50.03 -52.73
CA SER A 10 -26.93 -49.26 -51.70
C SER A 10 -28.10 -50.03 -51.07
N ALA A 11 -28.84 -50.83 -51.86
CA ALA A 11 -29.90 -51.70 -51.37
C ALA A 11 -29.37 -52.87 -50.52
N ALA A 12 -28.23 -53.48 -50.90
CA ALA A 12 -27.56 -54.52 -50.13
C ALA A 12 -26.98 -53.97 -48.80
N ARG A 13 -26.38 -52.76 -48.83
CA ARG A 13 -25.96 -52.05 -47.61
C ARG A 13 -27.13 -51.73 -46.69
N ARG A 14 -28.28 -51.28 -47.22
CA ARG A 14 -29.51 -51.04 -46.44
C ARG A 14 -30.07 -52.31 -45.81
N LYS A 15 -30.09 -53.45 -46.52
CA LYS A 15 -30.51 -54.75 -45.97
C LYS A 15 -29.57 -55.26 -44.86
N LYS A 16 -28.25 -55.10 -45.04
CA LYS A 16 -27.27 -55.49 -44.02
C LYS A 16 -27.40 -54.62 -42.77
N LYS A 17 -27.49 -53.29 -42.94
CA LYS A 17 -27.70 -52.35 -41.84
C LYS A 17 -28.98 -52.63 -41.05
N ARG A 18 -30.10 -52.91 -41.75
CA ARG A 18 -31.38 -53.23 -41.11
C ARG A 18 -31.33 -54.55 -40.32
N ARG A 19 -30.58 -55.56 -40.78
CA ARG A 19 -30.35 -56.82 -40.02
C ARG A 19 -29.50 -56.60 -38.77
N GLU A 20 -28.47 -55.76 -38.85
CA GLU A 20 -27.61 -55.41 -37.72
C GLU A 20 -28.35 -54.57 -36.67
N GLU A 21 -29.20 -53.63 -37.09
CA GLU A 21 -30.06 -52.82 -36.21
C GLU A 21 -31.07 -53.69 -35.44
N VAL A 22 -31.78 -54.60 -36.13
CA VAL A 22 -32.72 -55.54 -35.49
C VAL A 22 -32.00 -56.47 -34.50
N SER A 23 -30.81 -56.96 -34.85
CA SER A 23 -30.00 -57.80 -33.95
C SER A 23 -29.55 -57.05 -32.69
N ALA A 24 -29.17 -55.77 -32.84
CA ALA A 24 -28.77 -54.93 -31.71
C ALA A 24 -29.93 -54.60 -30.76
N MET A 25 -31.13 -54.34 -31.29
CA MET A 25 -32.34 -54.10 -30.50
C MET A 25 -32.76 -55.33 -29.70
N LEU A 26 -32.77 -56.52 -30.31
CA LEU A 26 -33.07 -57.77 -29.61
C LEU A 26 -32.07 -58.06 -28.48
N LYS A 27 -30.79 -57.73 -28.70
CA LYS A 27 -29.75 -57.87 -27.68
C LYS A 27 -29.94 -56.89 -26.52
N LEU A 28 -30.34 -55.64 -26.79
CA LEU A 28 -30.64 -54.66 -25.75
C LEU A 28 -31.86 -55.08 -24.92
N ALA A 29 -32.93 -55.56 -25.56
CA ALA A 29 -34.12 -56.05 -24.89
C ALA A 29 -33.81 -57.23 -23.95
N GLN A 30 -32.94 -58.17 -24.36
CA GLN A 30 -32.48 -59.26 -23.49
C GLN A 30 -31.66 -58.76 -22.28
N ILE A 31 -30.77 -57.79 -22.50
CA ILE A 31 -29.96 -57.19 -21.43
C ILE A 31 -30.87 -56.46 -20.41
N TRP A 32 -31.81 -55.67 -20.90
CA TRP A 32 -32.77 -54.94 -20.05
C TRP A 32 -33.66 -55.90 -19.26
N LYS A 33 -34.18 -56.96 -19.89
CA LYS A 33 -34.97 -57.99 -19.19
C LYS A 33 -34.19 -58.68 -18.07
N LYS A 34 -32.87 -58.87 -18.24
CA LYS A 34 -32.01 -59.54 -17.25
C LYS A 34 -31.53 -58.61 -16.13
N HIS A 35 -31.24 -57.34 -16.42
CA HIS A 35 -30.55 -56.43 -15.49
C HIS A 35 -31.30 -55.14 -15.14
N GLY A 36 -32.38 -54.80 -15.87
CA GLY A 36 -33.08 -53.52 -15.77
C GLY A 36 -33.54 -53.18 -14.36
N ALA A 37 -34.20 -54.13 -13.66
CA ALA A 37 -34.67 -53.91 -12.30
C ALA A 37 -33.52 -53.61 -11.31
N SER A 38 -32.40 -54.32 -11.44
CA SER A 38 -31.21 -54.07 -10.60
C SER A 38 -30.56 -52.73 -10.91
N TRP A 39 -30.51 -52.34 -12.19
CA TRP A 39 -29.96 -51.05 -12.60
C TRP A 39 -30.86 -49.90 -12.16
N GLN A 40 -32.18 -50.01 -12.25
CA GLN A 40 -33.11 -48.98 -11.78
C GLN A 40 -33.09 -48.82 -10.26
N SER A 41 -32.89 -49.91 -9.51
CA SER A 41 -32.69 -49.80 -8.06
C SER A 41 -31.42 -49.01 -7.69
N ARG A 42 -30.36 -49.11 -8.50
CA ARG A 42 -29.09 -48.42 -8.25
C ARG A 42 -29.02 -47.02 -8.87
N PHE A 43 -29.70 -46.82 -10.00
CA PHE A 43 -29.79 -45.57 -10.76
C PHE A 43 -31.27 -45.28 -11.02
N PRO A 44 -31.98 -44.66 -10.06
CA PRO A 44 -33.43 -44.42 -10.17
C PRO A 44 -33.82 -43.55 -11.37
N TRP A 45 -32.88 -42.79 -11.91
CA TRP A 45 -33.05 -41.95 -13.10
C TRP A 45 -32.99 -42.73 -14.42
N LEU A 46 -32.53 -43.99 -14.43
CA LEU A 46 -32.36 -44.77 -15.66
C LEU A 46 -33.71 -45.27 -16.19
N CYS A 47 -34.06 -44.89 -17.41
CA CYS A 47 -35.28 -45.31 -18.08
C CYS A 47 -34.98 -46.07 -19.39
N ALA A 48 -35.91 -46.90 -19.83
CA ALA A 48 -35.87 -47.56 -21.12
C ALA A 48 -37.01 -47.06 -22.00
N GLU A 49 -36.76 -46.95 -23.31
CA GLU A 49 -37.74 -46.56 -24.30
C GLU A 49 -38.19 -47.79 -25.10
N GLU A 50 -39.49 -47.95 -25.26
CA GLU A 50 -40.08 -49.03 -26.05
C GLU A 50 -40.29 -48.55 -27.49
N GLY A 51 -39.88 -49.38 -28.46
CA GLY A 51 -40.16 -49.16 -29.88
C GLY A 51 -41.57 -49.63 -30.27
N GLU A 52 -41.97 -49.31 -31.50
CA GLU A 52 -43.29 -49.67 -32.06
C GLU A 52 -43.60 -51.18 -32.02
N ASP A 53 -42.56 -52.02 -32.02
CA ASP A 53 -42.65 -53.48 -31.98
C ASP A 53 -42.73 -54.05 -30.53
N GLY A 54 -42.84 -53.18 -29.51
CA GLY A 54 -42.87 -53.55 -28.08
C GLY A 54 -41.52 -53.98 -27.49
N ASN A 55 -40.44 -53.91 -28.27
CA ASN A 55 -39.07 -54.18 -27.80
C ASN A 55 -38.37 -52.88 -27.38
N ILE A 56 -37.45 -52.98 -26.43
CA ILE A 56 -36.66 -51.84 -25.94
C ILE A 56 -35.76 -51.31 -27.06
N SER A 57 -36.02 -50.07 -27.50
CA SER A 57 -35.31 -49.39 -28.59
C SER A 57 -34.07 -48.64 -28.10
N GLY A 58 -34.01 -48.26 -26.82
CA GLY A 58 -32.86 -47.60 -26.21
C GLY A 58 -32.98 -47.36 -24.71
N LEU A 59 -31.87 -47.05 -24.06
CA LEU A 59 -31.83 -46.60 -22.66
C LEU A 59 -31.54 -45.11 -22.58
N GLY A 60 -32.07 -44.46 -21.55
CA GLY A 60 -31.93 -43.03 -21.32
C GLY A 60 -31.99 -42.64 -19.85
N CYS A 61 -31.99 -41.34 -19.61
CA CYS A 61 -32.07 -40.74 -18.29
C CYS A 61 -33.35 -39.90 -18.19
N ALA A 62 -34.25 -40.27 -17.29
CA ALA A 62 -35.51 -39.57 -17.05
C ALA A 62 -35.28 -38.09 -16.67
N ILE A 63 -34.17 -37.80 -15.98
CA ILE A 63 -33.80 -36.45 -15.56
C ILE A 63 -33.28 -35.60 -16.74
N CYS A 64 -32.57 -36.21 -17.69
CA CYS A 64 -31.98 -35.49 -18.83
C CYS A 64 -32.90 -35.45 -20.06
N ARG A 65 -33.99 -36.22 -20.09
CA ARG A 65 -34.87 -36.40 -21.26
C ARG A 65 -35.54 -35.10 -21.74
N GLU A 66 -35.76 -34.14 -20.85
CA GLU A 66 -36.45 -32.88 -21.16
C GLU A 66 -35.65 -31.89 -22.03
N GLN A 67 -34.38 -32.17 -22.33
CA GLN A 67 -33.57 -31.41 -23.29
C GLN A 67 -32.79 -32.37 -24.21
N PRO A 68 -33.36 -32.78 -25.37
CA PRO A 68 -32.83 -33.86 -26.21
C PRO A 68 -31.45 -33.60 -26.84
N GLN A 69 -30.94 -32.36 -26.78
CA GLN A 69 -29.83 -31.91 -27.65
C GLN A 69 -28.42 -32.13 -27.07
N GLN A 70 -28.23 -32.81 -25.94
CA GLN A 70 -26.90 -32.78 -25.26
C GLN A 70 -26.21 -34.11 -24.93
N ASN A 71 -26.81 -35.30 -25.10
CA ASN A 71 -26.10 -36.59 -25.09
C ASN A 71 -27.06 -37.78 -25.35
N ALA A 72 -26.50 -38.97 -25.59
CA ALA A 72 -27.26 -40.20 -25.85
C ALA A 72 -28.23 -40.61 -24.71
N PHE A 73 -27.97 -40.21 -23.46
CA PHE A 73 -28.88 -40.45 -22.34
C PHE A 73 -30.11 -39.53 -22.37
N ALA A 74 -29.96 -38.29 -22.82
CA ALA A 74 -31.07 -37.35 -23.00
C ALA A 74 -31.98 -37.77 -24.16
N SER A 75 -31.42 -38.32 -25.24
CA SER A 75 -32.18 -38.79 -26.41
C SER A 75 -32.64 -40.24 -26.32
N CYS A 76 -32.44 -40.93 -25.19
CA CYS A 76 -32.76 -42.34 -25.00
C CYS A 76 -32.16 -43.30 -26.04
N THR A 77 -30.97 -43.00 -26.60
CA THR A 77 -30.34 -43.78 -27.70
C THR A 77 -29.20 -44.69 -27.23
N VAL A 78 -29.07 -44.94 -25.92
CA VAL A 78 -28.00 -45.81 -25.40
C VAL A 78 -28.30 -47.27 -25.77
N GLY A 79 -27.49 -47.82 -26.70
CA GLY A 79 -27.63 -49.18 -27.22
C GLY A 79 -26.93 -50.27 -26.40
N ALA A 80 -27.09 -51.53 -26.84
CA ALA A 80 -26.60 -52.74 -26.14
C ALA A 80 -25.11 -52.74 -25.80
N SER A 81 -24.25 -52.10 -26.60
CA SER A 81 -22.80 -52.03 -26.36
C SER A 81 -22.41 -51.11 -25.20
N SER A 82 -23.28 -50.16 -24.84
CA SER A 82 -23.02 -49.14 -23.80
C SER A 82 -23.88 -49.34 -22.55
N ALA A 83 -24.71 -50.39 -22.51
CA ALA A 83 -25.55 -50.74 -21.37
C ALA A 83 -24.72 -51.44 -20.27
N GLN A 84 -23.86 -50.67 -19.57
CA GLN A 84 -23.02 -51.14 -18.47
C GLN A 84 -23.01 -50.16 -17.29
N THR A 85 -22.91 -50.68 -16.07
CA THR A 85 -22.93 -49.89 -14.82
C THR A 85 -21.88 -48.78 -14.74
N SER A 86 -20.69 -49.01 -15.30
CA SER A 86 -19.61 -48.01 -15.34
C SER A 86 -19.98 -46.78 -16.20
N VAL A 87 -20.77 -46.97 -17.25
CA VAL A 87 -21.25 -45.90 -18.12
C VAL A 87 -22.35 -45.10 -17.41
N PHE A 88 -23.25 -45.78 -16.69
CA PHE A 88 -24.30 -45.13 -15.90
C PHE A 88 -23.71 -44.29 -14.77
N GLN A 89 -22.70 -44.81 -14.07
CA GLN A 89 -22.02 -44.09 -12.99
C GLN A 89 -21.25 -42.86 -13.50
N LYS A 90 -20.63 -42.96 -14.69
CA LYS A 90 -20.01 -41.79 -15.34
C LYS A 90 -21.05 -40.75 -15.76
N HIS A 91 -22.24 -41.16 -16.20
CA HIS A 91 -23.32 -40.24 -16.52
C HIS A 91 -23.86 -39.53 -15.27
N GLU A 92 -24.12 -40.26 -14.18
CA GLU A 92 -24.58 -39.70 -12.90
C GLU A 92 -23.58 -38.70 -12.29
N GLN A 93 -22.28 -38.95 -12.49
CA GLN A 93 -21.20 -38.04 -12.08
C GLN A 93 -20.94 -36.89 -13.06
N SER A 94 -21.61 -36.86 -14.20
CA SER A 94 -21.43 -35.78 -15.17
C SER A 94 -22.07 -34.49 -14.66
N SER A 95 -21.42 -33.36 -14.92
CA SER A 95 -21.92 -32.03 -14.50
C SER A 95 -23.31 -31.73 -15.05
N ALA A 96 -23.60 -32.15 -16.29
CA ALA A 96 -24.91 -31.98 -16.92
C ALA A 96 -26.02 -32.74 -16.19
N HIS A 97 -25.76 -33.97 -15.74
CA HIS A 97 -26.71 -34.75 -14.95
C HIS A 97 -26.91 -34.15 -13.55
N GLN A 98 -25.83 -33.77 -12.87
CA GLN A 98 -25.89 -33.20 -11.52
C GLN A 98 -26.67 -31.89 -11.47
N MET A 99 -26.44 -30.97 -12.43
CA MET A 99 -27.20 -29.72 -12.52
C MET A 99 -28.71 -29.94 -12.70
N ARG A 100 -29.10 -30.94 -13.51
CA ARG A 100 -30.51 -31.25 -13.74
C ARG A 100 -31.16 -32.02 -12.59
N ALA A 101 -30.44 -32.96 -11.98
CA ALA A 101 -30.91 -33.66 -10.78
C ALA A 101 -31.16 -32.66 -9.64
N GLU A 102 -30.30 -31.64 -9.51
CA GLU A 102 -30.49 -30.52 -8.59
C GLU A 102 -31.71 -29.64 -8.97
N SER A 103 -31.95 -29.42 -10.27
CA SER A 103 -33.10 -28.65 -10.75
C SER A 103 -34.44 -29.37 -10.55
N MET A 104 -34.52 -30.68 -10.80
CA MET A 104 -35.76 -31.47 -10.68
C MET A 104 -36.08 -31.85 -9.23
N ALA A 105 -35.07 -31.93 -8.35
CA ALA A 105 -35.30 -32.01 -6.91
C ALA A 105 -36.01 -30.75 -6.33
N GLY A 106 -36.22 -29.71 -7.16
CA GLY A 106 -36.88 -28.46 -6.82
C GLY A 106 -38.41 -28.46 -6.84
N GLU A 107 -39.10 -29.52 -7.30
CA GLU A 107 -40.58 -29.54 -7.38
C GLU A 107 -41.30 -30.15 -6.16
N LEU A 108 -40.57 -30.60 -5.14
CA LEU A 108 -41.13 -30.91 -3.81
C LEU A 108 -40.66 -29.83 -2.82
N GLY A 109 -41.52 -28.86 -2.57
CA GLY A 109 -41.24 -27.68 -1.75
C GLY A 109 -40.69 -28.00 -0.36
N VAL A 110 -39.40 -27.70 -0.14
CA VAL A 110 -38.79 -27.50 1.18
C VAL A 110 -37.80 -26.32 1.12
N PRO A 111 -37.98 -25.24 1.92
CA PRO A 111 -37.10 -24.07 1.92
C PRO A 111 -35.63 -24.38 2.28
N ILE A 112 -34.66 -23.70 1.63
CA ILE A 112 -33.19 -23.81 1.85
C ILE A 112 -32.66 -22.54 2.56
N ALA A 113 -31.40 -22.58 3.03
CA ALA A 113 -31.14 -22.30 4.42
C ALA A 113 -29.78 -21.69 4.87
N ALA A 114 -29.74 -20.56 5.62
CA ALA A 114 -28.54 -19.90 6.17
C ALA A 114 -27.51 -20.76 6.96
N PRO A 115 -26.21 -20.43 6.92
CA PRO A 115 -25.16 -21.13 7.66
C PRO A 115 -25.27 -21.03 9.19
N SER A 116 -24.69 -22.01 9.89
CA SER A 116 -24.59 -22.02 11.36
C SER A 116 -23.58 -20.99 11.88
N GLU A 117 -23.70 -20.61 13.16
CA GLU A 117 -22.74 -19.70 13.83
C GLU A 117 -21.32 -20.23 13.79
N ARG A 118 -21.16 -21.55 13.96
CA ARG A 118 -19.85 -22.18 13.90
C ARG A 118 -19.23 -22.09 12.52
N GLN A 119 -20.00 -22.25 11.45
CA GLN A 119 -19.49 -22.07 10.10
C GLN A 119 -19.07 -20.61 9.84
N PHE A 120 -19.84 -19.62 10.32
CA PHE A 120 -19.44 -18.22 10.23
C PHE A 120 -18.17 -17.92 11.06
N ALA A 121 -18.04 -18.51 12.25
CA ALA A 121 -16.82 -18.41 13.04
C ALA A 121 -15.61 -19.05 12.36
N ASP A 122 -15.80 -20.22 11.74
CA ASP A 122 -14.74 -20.91 11.00
C ASP A 122 -14.29 -20.08 9.78
N VAL A 123 -15.24 -19.47 9.04
CA VAL A 123 -14.93 -18.53 7.94
C VAL A 123 -14.16 -17.32 8.46
N LEU A 124 -14.57 -16.73 9.57
CA LEU A 124 -13.87 -15.58 10.16
C LEU A 124 -12.44 -15.96 10.60
N ASP A 125 -12.25 -17.12 11.23
CA ASP A 125 -10.94 -17.65 11.60
C ASP A 125 -10.07 -17.95 10.37
N SER A 126 -10.68 -18.43 9.27
CA SER A 126 -10.03 -18.67 7.98
C SER A 126 -9.52 -17.36 7.35
N VAL A 127 -10.35 -16.31 7.34
CA VAL A 127 -9.94 -14.96 6.87
C VAL A 127 -8.77 -14.42 7.71
N PHE A 128 -8.79 -14.61 9.04
CA PHE A 128 -7.70 -14.18 9.92
C PHE A 128 -6.39 -14.92 9.68
N LYS A 129 -6.44 -16.17 9.19
CA LYS A 129 -5.27 -16.98 8.83
C LYS A 129 -4.78 -16.72 7.40
N GLY A 130 -5.64 -16.15 6.54
CA GLY A 130 -5.37 -15.98 5.12
C GLY A 130 -5.71 -17.19 4.25
N ASP A 131 -6.53 -18.12 4.75
CA ASP A 131 -6.86 -19.36 4.02
C ASP A 131 -7.86 -19.06 2.89
N PRO A 132 -7.60 -19.50 1.62
CA PRO A 132 -8.35 -19.09 0.42
C PRO A 132 -9.84 -19.43 0.46
N GLU A 133 -10.17 -20.53 1.10
CA GLU A 133 -11.50 -21.09 1.26
C GLU A 133 -11.50 -22.13 2.39
N ILE A 134 -12.68 -22.58 2.78
CA ILE A 134 -12.89 -23.78 3.58
C ILE A 134 -13.48 -24.83 2.62
N LYS A 135 -12.73 -25.92 2.38
CA LYS A 135 -13.08 -26.93 1.37
C LYS A 135 -14.49 -27.50 1.57
N GLU A 136 -14.93 -27.60 2.82
CA GLU A 136 -16.24 -28.12 3.23
C GLU A 136 -17.40 -27.16 2.93
N ILE A 137 -17.12 -25.87 2.68
CA ILE A 137 -18.12 -24.82 2.43
C ILE A 137 -18.24 -24.51 0.93
N GLY A 138 -17.14 -24.62 0.18
CA GLY A 138 -17.06 -24.30 -1.24
C GLY A 138 -16.93 -22.79 -1.53
N PRO A 139 -16.36 -22.39 -2.68
CA PRO A 139 -15.89 -21.03 -2.92
C PRO A 139 -17.00 -19.97 -3.02
N SER A 140 -18.11 -20.28 -3.70
CA SER A 140 -19.24 -19.36 -3.87
C SER A 140 -19.93 -19.06 -2.54
N LYS A 141 -20.22 -20.10 -1.76
CA LYS A 141 -20.81 -19.98 -0.42
C LYS A 141 -19.87 -19.27 0.55
N PHE A 142 -18.58 -19.60 0.51
CA PHE A 142 -17.55 -18.91 1.30
C PHE A 142 -17.54 -17.40 0.99
N ARG A 143 -17.60 -17.01 -0.29
CA ARG A 143 -17.67 -15.59 -0.69
C ARG A 143 -18.90 -14.88 -0.14
N ALA A 144 -20.08 -15.49 -0.23
CA ALA A 144 -21.31 -14.94 0.34
C ALA A 144 -21.22 -14.80 1.88
N MET A 145 -20.61 -15.76 2.57
CA MET A 145 -20.42 -15.69 4.02
C MET A 145 -19.46 -14.57 4.44
N VAL A 146 -18.35 -14.40 3.70
CA VAL A 146 -17.41 -13.28 3.91
C VAL A 146 -18.11 -11.94 3.70
N TRP A 147 -18.92 -11.81 2.66
CA TRP A 147 -19.71 -10.59 2.42
C TRP A 147 -20.72 -10.34 3.55
N CYS A 148 -21.47 -11.35 4.01
CA CYS A 148 -22.41 -11.18 5.12
C CYS A 148 -21.71 -10.72 6.41
N LEU A 149 -20.53 -11.25 6.72
CA LEU A 149 -19.74 -10.81 7.88
C LEU A 149 -19.25 -9.36 7.71
N ALA A 150 -18.73 -9.01 6.54
CA ALA A 150 -18.22 -7.67 6.25
C ALA A 150 -19.35 -6.63 6.26
N GLU A 151 -20.49 -6.95 5.65
CA GLU A 151 -21.65 -6.06 5.59
C GLU A 151 -22.35 -5.94 6.95
N ALA A 152 -22.41 -7.01 7.74
CA ALA A 152 -22.87 -6.93 9.14
C ALA A 152 -22.04 -5.92 9.92
N ARG A 153 -20.71 -5.97 9.74
CA ARG A 153 -19.80 -5.02 10.37
C ARG A 153 -20.00 -3.60 9.83
N ARG A 154 -20.16 -3.41 8.51
CA ARG A 154 -20.44 -2.08 7.93
C ARG A 154 -21.75 -1.50 8.45
N ARG A 155 -22.82 -2.31 8.57
CA ARG A 155 -24.10 -1.87 9.18
C ARG A 155 -23.92 -1.39 10.62
N GLU A 156 -23.18 -2.14 11.44
CA GLU A 156 -22.86 -1.74 12.81
C GLU A 156 -22.08 -0.41 12.84
N LEU A 157 -21.05 -0.28 12.01
CA LEU A 157 -20.23 0.94 11.96
C LEU A 157 -21.01 2.14 11.44
N ARG A 158 -21.82 1.99 10.38
CA ARG A 158 -22.69 3.04 9.85
C ARG A 158 -23.67 3.54 10.90
N SER A 159 -24.29 2.63 11.67
CA SER A 159 -25.19 2.99 12.77
C SER A 159 -24.47 3.79 13.85
N ARG A 160 -23.28 3.37 14.27
CA ARG A 160 -22.48 4.11 15.26
C ARG A 160 -22.05 5.48 14.73
N LEU A 161 -21.58 5.53 13.49
CA LEU A 161 -21.16 6.77 12.83
C LEU A 161 -22.29 7.77 12.66
N GLY A 162 -23.54 7.32 12.52
CA GLY A 162 -24.71 8.19 12.49
C GLY A 162 -25.03 8.89 13.82
N THR A 163 -24.39 8.48 14.92
CA THR A 163 -24.52 9.11 16.25
C THR A 163 -23.25 9.82 16.71
N SER A 164 -22.24 9.87 15.84
CA SER A 164 -20.95 10.47 16.18
C SER A 164 -21.08 11.99 16.21
N ILE A 165 -20.42 12.62 17.19
CA ILE A 165 -20.32 14.08 17.28
C ILE A 165 -18.98 14.60 16.76
N CYS A 166 -17.98 13.73 16.67
CA CYS A 166 -16.70 14.04 16.05
C CYS A 166 -16.05 12.77 15.47
N MET A 167 -15.25 12.96 14.44
CA MET A 167 -14.58 11.90 13.70
C MET A 167 -13.21 12.38 13.19
N SER A 168 -12.27 11.45 13.12
CA SER A 168 -11.02 11.62 12.41
C SER A 168 -10.84 10.56 11.34
N LEU A 169 -10.19 10.94 10.24
CA LEU A 169 -9.80 10.04 9.15
C LEU A 169 -8.29 9.88 9.13
N GLN A 170 -7.83 8.68 8.84
CA GLN A 170 -6.42 8.39 8.57
C GLN A 170 -6.32 7.71 7.20
N GLN A 171 -5.36 8.12 6.37
CA GLN A 171 -5.08 7.49 5.07
C GLN A 171 -3.61 7.14 4.90
N ASP A 172 -3.32 6.16 4.04
CA ASP A 172 -1.97 5.82 3.57
C ASP A 172 -2.07 5.15 2.19
N VAL A 173 -1.13 5.45 1.30
CA VAL A 173 -0.99 4.81 -0.02
C VAL A 173 0.21 3.87 -0.03
N ARG A 174 -0.06 2.58 -0.29
CA ARG A 174 1.00 1.56 -0.41
C ARG A 174 0.85 0.75 -1.68
N GLU A 175 1.92 0.71 -2.49
CA GLU A 175 1.97 -0.07 -3.74
C GLU A 175 0.77 0.24 -4.67
N GLY A 176 0.31 1.49 -4.67
CA GLY A 176 -0.86 1.94 -5.46
C GLY A 176 -2.23 1.66 -4.81
N GLN A 177 -2.29 1.06 -3.62
CA GLN A 177 -3.54 0.89 -2.88
C GLN A 177 -3.70 1.99 -1.84
N LEU A 178 -4.82 2.71 -1.89
CA LEU A 178 -5.22 3.66 -0.85
C LEU A 178 -6.11 2.93 0.17
N LEU A 179 -5.79 3.06 1.47
CA LEU A 179 -6.63 2.57 2.57
C LEU A 179 -7.01 3.71 3.49
N VAL A 180 -8.30 3.83 3.82
CA VAL A 180 -8.82 4.86 4.72
C VAL A 180 -9.43 4.23 5.98
N THR A 181 -8.96 4.65 7.14
CA THR A 181 -9.49 4.26 8.46
C THR A 181 -10.08 5.46 9.17
N PHE A 182 -10.81 5.20 10.26
CA PHE A 182 -11.40 6.24 11.08
C PHE A 182 -11.39 5.92 12.57
N ALA A 183 -11.51 6.99 13.36
CA ALA A 183 -11.88 6.97 14.77
C ALA A 183 -12.96 8.02 15.03
N SER A 184 -13.95 7.71 15.85
CA SER A 184 -15.11 8.56 16.11
C SER A 184 -15.62 8.39 17.53
N ALA A 185 -16.27 9.41 18.07
CA ALA A 185 -16.89 9.37 19.39
C ALA A 185 -18.29 9.99 19.35
N ASN A 186 -19.19 9.46 20.18
CA ASN A 186 -20.55 9.96 20.37
C ASN A 186 -20.69 10.73 21.69
N GLU A 187 -21.89 11.24 21.97
CA GLU A 187 -22.22 11.98 23.20
C GLU A 187 -22.04 11.14 24.47
N GLN A 188 -22.11 9.81 24.36
CA GLN A 188 -21.87 8.90 25.48
C GLN A 188 -20.38 8.59 25.67
N LEU A 189 -19.49 9.30 24.96
CA LEU A 189 -18.04 9.12 24.98
C LEU A 189 -17.60 7.70 24.60
N GLN A 190 -18.36 7.06 23.70
CA GLN A 190 -18.03 5.74 23.18
C GLN A 190 -17.16 5.88 21.93
N LEU A 191 -15.90 5.45 22.04
CA LEU A 191 -14.98 5.39 20.92
C LEU A 191 -15.34 4.26 19.95
N THR A 192 -15.48 4.60 18.67
CA THR A 192 -15.64 3.65 17.56
C THR A 192 -14.53 3.84 16.55
N THR A 193 -13.76 2.78 16.28
CA THR A 193 -12.71 2.75 15.25
C THR A 193 -12.99 1.68 14.20
N GLY A 194 -12.56 1.93 12.97
CA GLY A 194 -12.81 1.02 11.86
C GLY A 194 -12.10 1.40 10.56
N VAL A 195 -12.38 0.62 9.53
CA VAL A 195 -11.97 0.89 8.15
C VAL A 195 -13.19 1.45 7.41
N LEU A 196 -12.99 2.51 6.61
CA LEU A 196 -13.99 2.97 5.65
C LEU A 196 -13.92 2.13 4.37
N GLY A 197 -12.70 1.89 3.88
CA GLY A 197 -12.48 0.98 2.75
C GLY A 197 -11.14 1.22 2.09
N GLN A 198 -10.90 0.49 1.00
CA GLN A 198 -9.73 0.65 0.15
C GLN A 198 -10.08 0.75 -1.33
N VAL A 199 -9.13 1.29 -2.10
CA VAL A 199 -9.23 1.38 -3.56
C VAL A 199 -7.87 1.35 -4.25
N SER A 200 -7.85 0.71 -5.43
CA SER A 200 -6.68 0.67 -6.32
C SER A 200 -6.58 1.98 -7.10
N LEU A 201 -5.54 2.77 -6.82
CA LEU A 201 -5.28 4.02 -7.51
C LEU A 201 -4.94 3.82 -9.00
N PRO A 202 -4.05 2.88 -9.41
CA PRO A 202 -3.72 2.67 -10.82
C PRO A 202 -4.89 2.19 -11.68
N GLU A 203 -5.83 1.44 -11.09
CA GLU A 203 -6.97 0.88 -11.83
C GLU A 203 -8.10 1.88 -12.03
N ARG A 204 -8.26 2.88 -11.16
CA ARG A 204 -9.43 3.78 -11.16
C ARG A 204 -9.14 5.27 -11.30
N PHE A 205 -8.01 5.74 -10.80
CA PHE A 205 -7.71 7.16 -10.72
C PHE A 205 -6.33 7.43 -11.32
N GLY A 206 -5.29 7.42 -10.49
CA GLY A 206 -3.91 7.71 -10.80
C GLY A 206 -3.15 7.98 -9.49
N GLY A 207 -1.93 8.50 -9.55
CA GLY A 207 -1.08 8.69 -8.37
C GLY A 207 -0.97 10.12 -7.84
N ASN A 208 -1.65 11.10 -8.45
CA ASN A 208 -1.48 12.50 -8.07
C ASN A 208 -2.38 12.92 -6.90
N ALA A 209 -2.16 14.13 -6.37
CA ALA A 209 -2.92 14.68 -5.24
C ALA A 209 -4.45 14.68 -5.42
N LYS A 210 -4.95 14.98 -6.62
CA LYS A 210 -6.38 15.00 -6.93
C LYS A 210 -6.94 13.59 -7.00
N ASP A 211 -6.20 12.65 -7.56
CA ASP A 211 -6.57 11.24 -7.63
C ASP A 211 -6.74 10.66 -6.22
N ILE A 212 -5.81 10.97 -5.31
CA ILE A 212 -5.87 10.56 -3.90
C ILE A 212 -7.09 11.20 -3.19
N PHE A 213 -7.36 12.48 -3.45
CA PHE A 213 -8.56 13.16 -2.94
C PHE A 213 -9.85 12.51 -3.45
N GLN A 214 -9.96 12.27 -4.76
CA GLN A 214 -11.13 11.62 -5.37
C GLN A 214 -11.31 10.18 -4.87
N ALA A 215 -10.21 9.46 -4.69
CA ALA A 215 -10.19 8.13 -4.12
C ALA A 215 -10.70 8.13 -2.66
N SER A 216 -10.30 9.12 -1.85
CA SER A 216 -10.82 9.29 -0.48
C SER A 216 -12.34 9.54 -0.46
N VAL A 217 -12.83 10.41 -1.34
CA VAL A 217 -14.27 10.68 -1.49
C VAL A 217 -15.02 9.42 -1.97
N TYR A 218 -14.44 8.70 -2.92
CA TYR A 218 -15.00 7.45 -3.42
C TYR A 218 -15.10 6.38 -2.32
N VAL A 219 -14.05 6.21 -1.50
CA VAL A 219 -14.06 5.27 -0.37
C VAL A 219 -15.16 5.60 0.63
N LEU A 220 -15.40 6.88 0.92
CA LEU A 220 -16.51 7.29 1.79
C LEU A 220 -17.87 6.90 1.18
N ASN A 221 -18.12 7.25 -0.08
CA ASN A 221 -19.38 6.93 -0.76
C ASN A 221 -19.59 5.41 -0.85
N LYS A 222 -18.52 4.66 -1.15
CA LYS A 222 -18.50 3.19 -1.14
C LYS A 222 -18.93 2.62 0.21
N PHE A 223 -18.41 3.17 1.31
CA PHE A 223 -18.76 2.76 2.66
C PHE A 223 -20.22 3.06 3.02
N THR A 224 -20.74 4.22 2.63
CA THR A 224 -22.13 4.63 2.90
C THR A 224 -23.14 4.00 1.95
N THR A 225 -22.68 3.31 0.91
CA THR A 225 -23.55 2.54 0.01
C THR A 225 -23.89 1.19 0.65
N LYS A 226 -25.18 0.95 0.91
CA LYS A 226 -25.71 -0.29 1.49
C LYS A 226 -25.59 -1.40 0.46
N ASN A 227 -25.31 -2.62 0.91
CA ASN A 227 -25.32 -3.84 0.09
C ASN A 227 -24.39 -3.85 -1.14
N LEU A 228 -23.42 -2.93 -1.23
CA LEU A 228 -22.50 -2.86 -2.35
C LEU A 228 -21.66 -4.15 -2.47
N GLY A 229 -21.45 -4.62 -3.70
CA GLY A 229 -20.63 -5.80 -3.97
C GLY A 229 -21.24 -7.13 -3.51
N LYS A 230 -22.56 -7.16 -3.27
CA LYS A 230 -23.33 -8.40 -2.98
C LYS A 230 -23.04 -9.47 -4.04
N PRO A 231 -22.59 -10.68 -3.64
CA PRO A 231 -22.44 -11.79 -4.58
C PRO A 231 -23.79 -12.23 -5.17
N GLY A 232 -23.93 -12.30 -6.50
CA GLY A 232 -25.13 -12.75 -7.21
C GLY A 232 -24.83 -13.81 -8.27
N ARG A 233 -25.86 -14.54 -8.76
CA ARG A 233 -25.73 -15.50 -9.89
C ARG A 233 -25.52 -14.80 -11.24
N ASP A 234 -26.05 -13.57 -11.39
CA ASP A 234 -26.10 -12.84 -12.67
C ASP A 234 -25.25 -11.56 -12.70
N GLY A 235 -24.40 -11.32 -11.69
CA GLY A 235 -23.45 -10.20 -11.68
C GLY A 235 -24.04 -8.79 -11.47
N HIS A 236 -25.35 -8.64 -11.32
CA HIS A 236 -25.99 -7.36 -11.03
C HIS A 236 -26.02 -7.04 -9.53
N SER A 237 -25.63 -5.80 -9.18
CA SER A 237 -25.69 -5.24 -7.83
C SER A 237 -27.09 -4.75 -7.48
N ASP A 238 -28.09 -5.62 -7.54
CA ASP A 238 -29.46 -5.27 -7.14
C ASP A 238 -29.50 -4.89 -5.65
N GLY A 239 -30.04 -3.70 -5.36
CA GLY A 239 -30.25 -3.19 -4.00
C GLY A 239 -29.10 -2.39 -3.39
N ALA A 240 -28.11 -1.95 -4.19
CA ALA A 240 -27.09 -1.01 -3.73
C ALA A 240 -27.62 0.44 -3.69
N GLU A 241 -27.67 1.04 -2.51
CA GLU A 241 -28.23 2.38 -2.30
C GLU A 241 -27.30 3.24 -1.45
N LEU A 242 -26.98 4.45 -1.93
CA LEU A 242 -26.16 5.42 -1.21
C LEU A 242 -26.97 6.06 -0.08
N ASP A 243 -26.49 5.94 1.15
CA ASP A 243 -27.05 6.67 2.29
C ASP A 243 -26.55 8.12 2.29
N GLU A 244 -27.27 9.00 1.59
CA GLU A 244 -26.90 10.42 1.45
C GLU A 244 -26.90 11.16 2.78
N GLN A 245 -27.83 10.82 3.69
CA GLN A 245 -27.92 11.42 5.03
C GLN A 245 -26.71 11.09 5.87
N LEU A 246 -26.32 9.81 5.92
CA LEU A 246 -25.10 9.39 6.63
C LEU A 246 -23.85 10.01 5.99
N THR A 247 -23.80 10.10 4.67
CA THR A 247 -22.69 10.72 3.94
C THR A 247 -22.55 12.20 4.31
N ALA A 248 -23.65 12.95 4.32
CA ALA A 248 -23.68 14.35 4.73
C ALA A 248 -23.29 14.52 6.21
N HIS A 249 -23.79 13.65 7.08
CA HIS A 249 -23.44 13.66 8.50
C HIS A 249 -21.94 13.42 8.72
N ILE A 250 -21.35 12.37 8.11
CA ILE A 250 -19.91 12.10 8.19
C ILE A 250 -19.10 13.30 7.69
N ARG A 251 -19.51 13.94 6.59
CA ARG A 251 -18.84 15.14 6.07
C ARG A 251 -18.86 16.32 7.05
N GLY A 252 -19.90 16.43 7.86
CA GLY A 252 -20.04 17.46 8.89
C GLY A 252 -19.26 17.18 10.17
N VAL A 253 -19.06 15.91 10.53
CA VAL A 253 -18.43 15.53 11.82
C VAL A 253 -16.96 15.12 11.70
N VAL A 254 -16.42 14.99 10.49
CA VAL A 254 -14.97 14.80 10.28
C VAL A 254 -14.24 16.11 10.57
N GLU A 255 -13.49 16.12 11.66
CA GLU A 255 -12.78 17.30 12.17
C GLU A 255 -11.26 17.20 12.06
N LEU A 256 -10.72 15.98 12.00
CA LEU A 256 -9.28 15.76 11.86
C LEU A 256 -9.00 14.81 10.71
N TYR A 257 -7.99 15.16 9.92
CA TYR A 257 -7.48 14.30 8.87
C TYR A 257 -5.99 14.06 9.03
N ALA A 258 -5.56 12.80 8.98
CA ALA A 258 -4.17 12.41 9.06
C ALA A 258 -3.73 11.61 7.82
N ALA A 259 -2.59 11.96 7.25
CA ALA A 259 -1.97 11.19 6.16
C ALA A 259 -0.46 11.00 6.41
N ASP A 260 0.18 10.19 5.56
CA ASP A 260 1.63 10.14 5.53
C ASP A 260 2.18 11.48 4.96
N GLY A 261 3.45 11.75 5.26
CA GLY A 261 4.15 12.93 4.80
C GLY A 261 4.54 12.91 3.33
N ALA A 262 3.99 12.02 2.48
CA ALA A 262 4.30 11.96 1.05
C ALA A 262 3.78 13.20 0.30
N ALA A 263 4.56 13.76 -0.62
CA ALA A 263 4.28 15.08 -1.21
C ALA A 263 2.90 15.17 -1.91
N ASP A 264 2.45 14.10 -2.58
CA ASP A 264 1.11 14.05 -3.18
C ASP A 264 -0.01 13.94 -2.15
N GLU A 265 0.19 13.18 -1.08
CA GLU A 265 -0.76 13.12 0.05
C GLU A 265 -0.87 14.46 0.78
N GLN A 266 0.25 15.16 1.02
CA GLN A 266 0.23 16.49 1.62
C GLN A 266 -0.58 17.49 0.79
N ARG A 267 -0.49 17.38 -0.55
CA ARG A 267 -1.27 18.21 -1.47
C ARG A 267 -2.74 17.77 -1.52
N ALA A 268 -3.02 16.47 -1.49
CA ALA A 268 -4.37 15.93 -1.46
C ALA A 268 -5.13 16.42 -0.23
N ILE A 269 -4.45 16.45 0.94
CA ILE A 269 -5.03 16.94 2.19
C ILE A 269 -5.53 18.38 2.05
N LYS A 270 -4.84 19.24 1.31
CA LYS A 270 -5.26 20.63 1.10
C LYS A 270 -6.55 20.79 0.30
N LEU A 271 -7.00 19.74 -0.40
CA LEU A 271 -8.26 19.73 -1.16
C LEU A 271 -9.46 19.28 -0.30
N LEU A 272 -9.21 18.64 0.84
CA LEU A 272 -10.24 18.08 1.72
C LEU A 272 -11.16 19.11 2.39
N PRO A 273 -10.71 20.32 2.80
CA PRO A 273 -11.59 21.31 3.43
C PRO A 273 -12.80 21.69 2.58
N ALA A 274 -12.68 21.64 1.25
CA ALA A 274 -13.79 21.93 0.34
C ALA A 274 -14.90 20.86 0.39
N TYR A 275 -14.58 19.65 0.84
CA TYR A 275 -15.52 18.52 0.88
C TYR A 275 -16.00 18.20 2.31
N PHE A 276 -15.10 18.24 3.28
CA PHE A 276 -15.34 18.04 4.71
C PHE A 276 -15.51 19.39 5.42
N GLY A 277 -16.76 19.86 5.50
CA GLY A 277 -17.07 21.17 6.08
C GLY A 277 -16.72 21.30 7.57
N GLY A 278 -16.64 20.18 8.29
CA GLY A 278 -16.22 20.14 9.69
C GLY A 278 -14.71 20.08 9.92
N LEU A 279 -13.89 19.99 8.87
CA LEU A 279 -12.45 19.73 9.00
C LEU A 279 -11.72 20.92 9.65
N LYS A 280 -11.21 20.70 10.86
CA LYS A 280 -10.47 21.69 11.66
C LYS A 280 -8.95 21.48 11.61
N VAL A 281 -8.51 20.22 11.66
CA VAL A 281 -7.08 19.89 11.85
C VAL A 281 -6.57 18.99 10.74
N MET A 282 -5.45 19.40 10.13
CA MET A 282 -4.75 18.62 9.09
C MET A 282 -3.39 18.17 9.63
N HIS A 283 -3.30 16.88 9.92
CA HIS A 283 -2.17 16.31 10.66
C HIS A 283 -1.32 15.38 9.78
N PHE A 284 -0.04 15.24 10.12
CA PHE A 284 0.89 14.32 9.46
C PHE A 284 1.43 13.32 10.48
N ASP A 285 1.58 12.06 10.09
CA ASP A 285 1.89 10.96 11.01
C ASP A 285 3.01 11.27 12.03
N LYS A 286 2.64 11.21 13.32
CA LYS A 286 3.55 11.44 14.45
C LYS A 286 4.59 10.35 14.63
N ALA A 287 4.25 9.11 14.27
CA ALA A 287 5.20 8.01 14.30
C ALA A 287 6.31 8.24 13.26
N HIS A 288 5.94 8.61 12.03
CA HIS A 288 6.88 9.02 11.00
C HIS A 288 7.74 10.23 11.44
N ALA A 289 7.15 11.25 12.08
CA ALA A 289 7.90 12.36 12.66
C ALA A 289 9.00 11.89 13.63
N CYS A 290 8.71 10.91 14.50
CA CYS A 290 9.72 10.35 15.40
C CYS A 290 10.85 9.62 14.67
N GLN A 291 10.62 9.09 13.46
CA GLN A 291 11.69 8.48 12.67
C GLN A 291 12.74 9.51 12.24
N ARG A 292 12.35 10.78 12.08
CA ARG A 292 13.24 11.88 11.66
C ARG A 292 14.26 12.26 12.72
N ILE A 293 13.98 11.96 14.00
CA ILE A 293 14.92 12.10 15.12
C ILE A 293 16.24 11.39 14.83
N LEU A 294 16.22 10.27 14.10
CA LEU A 294 17.45 9.57 13.67
C LEU A 294 17.71 9.75 12.18
N SER A 295 16.67 9.69 11.33
CA SER A 295 16.85 9.63 9.88
C SER A 295 17.42 10.90 9.26
N ARG A 296 17.18 12.06 9.89
CA ARG A 296 17.70 13.35 9.44
C ARG A 296 18.94 13.79 10.18
N THR A 297 19.07 13.43 11.47
CA THR A 297 20.16 13.92 12.33
C THR A 297 21.44 13.10 12.19
N TRP A 298 21.37 11.76 12.03
CA TRP A 298 22.57 10.93 11.86
C TRP A 298 23.36 11.25 10.59
N PRO A 299 22.73 11.51 9.43
CA PRO A 299 23.47 11.92 8.24
C PRO A 299 24.21 13.26 8.35
N CYS A 300 23.88 14.09 9.34
CA CYS A 300 24.56 15.37 9.56
C CYS A 300 25.98 15.18 10.10
N ASP A 301 26.26 14.15 10.88
CA ASP A 301 27.61 13.83 11.35
C ASP A 301 28.26 12.80 10.40
N PRO A 302 29.36 13.13 9.71
CA PRO A 302 29.97 12.21 8.74
C PRO A 302 30.44 10.88 9.34
N TYR A 303 30.91 10.91 10.58
CA TYR A 303 31.41 9.71 11.27
C TYR A 303 30.26 8.78 11.65
N ILE A 304 29.19 9.33 12.24
CA ILE A 304 27.97 8.57 12.57
C ILE A 304 27.31 8.06 11.29
N LYS A 305 27.20 8.90 10.25
CA LYS A 305 26.65 8.51 8.95
C LYS A 305 27.38 7.30 8.38
N GLU A 306 28.70 7.37 8.29
CA GLU A 306 29.53 6.31 7.75
C GLU A 306 29.43 5.02 8.60
N LEU A 307 29.41 5.16 9.93
CA LEU A 307 29.23 4.05 10.87
C LEU A 307 27.88 3.34 10.63
N VAL A 308 26.79 4.10 10.53
CA VAL A 308 25.42 3.59 10.34
C VAL A 308 25.30 2.89 8.98
N GLU A 309 25.85 3.48 7.93
CA GLU A 309 25.86 2.92 6.57
C GLU A 309 26.59 1.59 6.52
N ARG A 310 27.79 1.50 7.07
CA ARG A 310 28.61 0.28 7.02
C ARG A 310 28.10 -0.81 7.95
N LEU A 311 27.48 -0.44 9.07
CA LEU A 311 27.02 -1.44 10.02
C LEU A 311 25.63 -1.96 9.65
N VAL A 312 24.69 -1.10 9.23
CA VAL A 312 23.26 -1.45 9.16
C VAL A 312 22.59 -1.12 7.83
N THR A 313 22.84 0.05 7.23
CA THR A 313 21.94 0.58 6.18
C THR A 313 22.45 0.40 4.75
N GLY A 314 23.75 0.28 4.56
CA GLY A 314 24.39 0.07 3.27
C GLY A 314 24.10 -1.32 2.69
N GLN A 315 24.20 -1.42 1.36
CA GLN A 315 24.11 -2.72 0.68
C GLN A 315 25.26 -3.66 1.11
N ASP A 316 26.42 -3.07 1.37
CA ASP A 316 27.64 -3.73 1.86
C ASP A 316 27.69 -3.86 3.39
N ALA A 317 26.57 -3.64 4.10
CA ALA A 317 26.58 -3.67 5.54
C ALA A 317 26.80 -5.08 6.11
N LEU A 318 27.72 -5.24 7.06
CA LEU A 318 28.05 -6.56 7.64
C LEU A 318 26.81 -7.24 8.24
N THR A 319 25.98 -6.50 8.98
CA THR A 319 24.76 -7.05 9.59
C THR A 319 23.75 -7.53 8.53
N MET A 320 23.72 -6.87 7.36
CA MET A 320 22.86 -7.25 6.25
C MET A 320 23.38 -8.50 5.54
N LYS A 321 24.69 -8.64 5.35
CA LYS A 321 25.28 -9.89 4.83
C LYS A 321 25.02 -11.07 5.76
N ILE A 322 25.20 -10.90 7.08
CA ILE A 322 24.87 -11.93 8.08
C ILE A 322 23.37 -12.24 8.08
N ARG A 323 22.52 -11.22 7.93
CA ARG A 323 21.08 -11.41 7.87
C ARG A 323 20.66 -12.20 6.64
N HIS A 324 21.12 -11.85 5.44
CA HIS A 324 20.63 -12.43 4.20
C HIS A 324 21.26 -13.80 3.90
N SER A 325 22.46 -14.09 4.42
CA SER A 325 23.11 -15.39 4.29
C SER A 325 22.66 -16.37 5.37
N LEU A 326 22.08 -17.51 4.96
CA LEU A 326 21.69 -18.59 5.88
C LEU A 326 22.92 -19.15 6.63
N VAL A 327 24.05 -19.25 5.93
CA VAL A 327 25.33 -19.76 6.47
C VAL A 327 25.86 -18.85 7.56
N PHE A 328 25.97 -17.54 7.29
CA PHE A 328 26.51 -16.59 8.25
C PHE A 328 25.57 -16.40 9.45
N ARG A 329 24.26 -16.47 9.22
CA ARG A 329 23.27 -16.47 10.31
C ARG A 329 23.48 -17.66 11.26
N LYS A 330 23.70 -18.86 10.72
CA LYS A 330 23.98 -20.07 11.53
C LYS A 330 25.28 -19.92 12.32
N ARG A 331 26.35 -19.41 11.69
CA ARG A 331 27.63 -19.15 12.37
C ARG A 331 27.50 -18.14 13.51
N PHE A 332 26.75 -17.06 13.28
CA PHE A 332 26.48 -16.08 14.31
C PHE A 332 25.67 -16.65 15.48
N GLN A 333 24.69 -17.52 15.22
CA GLN A 333 23.97 -18.25 16.26
C GLN A 333 24.87 -19.19 17.06
N THR A 334 25.79 -19.90 16.41
CA THR A 334 26.79 -20.74 17.08
C THR A 334 27.69 -19.89 17.97
N ALA A 335 28.28 -18.81 17.44
CA ALA A 335 29.17 -17.93 18.20
C ALA A 335 28.49 -17.28 19.43
N ILE A 336 27.16 -17.05 19.38
CA ILE A 336 26.37 -16.61 20.53
C ILE A 336 26.15 -17.76 21.52
N SER A 337 25.90 -18.98 21.04
CA SER A 337 25.71 -20.17 21.88
C SER A 337 26.93 -20.41 22.77
N ASP A 338 28.12 -20.23 22.20
CA ASP A 338 29.40 -20.45 22.90
C ASP A 338 29.64 -19.45 24.04
N LEU A 339 29.03 -18.26 23.98
CA LEU A 339 29.09 -17.26 25.06
C LEU A 339 27.93 -17.36 26.04
N SER A 340 26.77 -17.84 25.60
CA SER A 340 25.54 -17.87 26.39
C SER A 340 24.57 -18.94 25.86
N PRO A 341 24.70 -20.20 26.33
CA PRO A 341 23.96 -21.35 25.81
C PRO A 341 22.43 -21.20 25.79
N GLY A 342 21.86 -20.40 26.72
CA GLY A 342 20.42 -20.13 26.80
C GLY A 342 19.87 -19.07 25.83
N GLN A 343 20.72 -18.20 25.28
CA GLN A 343 20.28 -17.07 24.44
C GLN A 343 20.20 -17.41 22.94
N ALA A 344 21.02 -18.35 22.46
CA ALA A 344 21.10 -18.68 21.04
C ALA A 344 19.81 -19.23 20.43
N ARG A 345 19.02 -20.00 21.19
CA ARG A 345 17.70 -20.49 20.74
C ARG A 345 16.66 -19.37 20.56
N ARG A 346 16.91 -18.17 21.11
CA ARG A 346 15.95 -17.04 21.11
C ARG A 346 16.30 -15.98 20.06
N ILE A 347 17.56 -15.84 19.66
CA ILE A 347 18.01 -14.81 18.71
C ILE A 347 17.93 -15.33 17.27
N LYS A 348 16.89 -14.89 16.55
CA LYS A 348 16.57 -15.42 15.23
C LYS A 348 17.28 -14.72 14.06
N ASN A 349 17.76 -13.47 14.21
CA ASN A 349 18.40 -12.69 13.12
C ASN A 349 19.01 -11.35 13.63
N LEU A 350 19.57 -10.52 12.73
CA LEU A 350 19.92 -9.10 12.96
C LEU A 350 18.94 -8.17 12.19
N SER A 351 17.67 -8.58 12.04
CA SER A 351 16.78 -7.96 11.04
C SER A 351 16.36 -6.53 11.38
N CYS A 352 16.32 -5.68 10.36
CA CYS A 352 15.65 -4.37 10.36
C CYS A 352 14.61 -4.30 9.22
N ALA A 353 13.59 -3.48 9.35
CA ALA A 353 12.71 -3.11 8.24
C ALA A 353 13.30 -1.87 7.56
N LYS A 354 13.79 -1.99 6.30
CA LYS A 354 14.46 -0.88 5.62
C LYS A 354 13.60 0.39 5.56
N HIS A 355 12.28 0.24 5.40
CA HIS A 355 11.30 1.34 5.34
C HIS A 355 11.00 1.99 6.70
N ARG A 356 11.31 1.36 7.84
CA ARG A 356 11.14 1.97 9.17
C ARG A 356 12.49 2.27 9.79
N TYR A 357 12.89 3.53 9.84
CA TYR A 357 14.24 3.91 10.29
C TYR A 357 14.51 3.46 11.73
N LEU A 358 13.53 3.53 12.62
CA LEU A 358 13.65 3.11 14.02
C LEU A 358 13.75 1.59 14.23
N SER A 359 13.47 0.78 13.20
CA SER A 359 13.76 -0.65 13.24
C SER A 359 15.26 -0.96 13.26
N LYS A 360 16.11 0.01 12.90
CA LYS A 360 17.57 -0.06 12.94
C LYS A 360 18.12 -0.12 14.37
N SER A 361 17.33 0.24 15.39
CA SER A 361 17.71 0.05 16.80
C SER A 361 18.06 -1.40 17.14
N LEU A 362 17.37 -2.39 16.53
CA LEU A 362 17.59 -3.80 16.81
C LEU A 362 18.99 -4.30 16.39
N PRO A 363 19.47 -4.04 15.16
CA PRO A 363 20.84 -4.41 14.80
C PRO A 363 21.89 -3.69 15.65
N PHE A 364 21.76 -2.39 15.95
CA PHE A 364 22.72 -1.70 16.83
C PHE A 364 22.82 -2.34 18.23
N ARG A 365 21.67 -2.58 18.87
CA ARG A 365 21.57 -3.30 20.14
C ARG A 365 22.31 -4.64 20.10
N ARG A 366 22.08 -5.43 19.05
CA ARG A 366 22.68 -6.76 18.93
C ARG A 366 24.17 -6.71 18.60
N CYS A 367 24.62 -5.71 17.86
CA CYS A 367 26.04 -5.45 17.63
C CYS A 367 26.78 -5.15 18.94
N VAL A 368 26.15 -4.45 19.88
CA VAL A 368 26.73 -4.19 21.21
C VAL A 368 26.70 -5.43 22.10
N LEU A 369 25.51 -6.04 22.27
CA LEU A 369 25.35 -7.20 23.15
C LEU A 369 26.20 -8.41 22.71
N PHE A 370 26.40 -8.56 21.39
CA PHE A 370 27.14 -9.66 20.79
C PHE A 370 28.34 -9.16 19.98
N PHE A 371 29.06 -8.16 20.50
CA PHE A 371 30.21 -7.58 19.82
C PHE A 371 31.34 -8.61 19.59
N LYS A 372 31.75 -9.36 20.63
CA LYS A 372 32.77 -10.42 20.49
C LYS A 372 32.37 -11.52 19.48
N PRO A 373 31.14 -12.07 19.50
CA PRO A 373 30.66 -12.98 18.46
C PRO A 373 30.67 -12.36 17.06
N LEU A 374 30.29 -11.09 16.93
CA LEU A 374 30.25 -10.40 15.65
C LEU A 374 31.65 -10.28 15.04
N VAL A 375 32.65 -9.90 15.85
CA VAL A 375 34.06 -9.86 15.45
C VAL A 375 34.54 -11.24 14.99
N ARG A 376 34.29 -12.29 15.78
CA ARG A 376 34.67 -13.68 15.44
C ARG A 376 34.06 -14.12 14.10
N VAL A 377 32.78 -13.83 13.88
CA VAL A 377 32.11 -14.18 12.62
C VAL A 377 32.68 -13.40 11.44
N ALA A 378 32.97 -12.11 11.58
CA ALA A 378 33.59 -11.34 10.52
C ALA A 378 34.99 -11.89 10.17
N GLN A 379 35.80 -12.27 11.18
CA GLN A 379 37.10 -12.90 10.93
C GLN A 379 36.96 -14.25 10.21
N ALA A 380 35.99 -15.07 10.61
CA ALA A 380 35.70 -16.33 9.93
C ALA A 380 35.26 -16.11 8.47
N ILE A 381 34.42 -15.10 8.19
CA ILE A 381 34.02 -14.76 6.82
C ILE A 381 35.25 -14.39 5.99
N LEU A 382 36.14 -13.54 6.52
CA LEU A 382 37.36 -13.13 5.82
C LEU A 382 38.29 -14.32 5.53
N GLN A 383 38.50 -15.18 6.53
CA GLN A 383 39.38 -16.35 6.40
C GLN A 383 38.85 -17.37 5.39
N GLU A 384 37.54 -17.64 5.39
CA GLU A 384 36.96 -18.70 4.57
C GLU A 384 36.65 -18.27 3.14
N ARG A 385 36.21 -17.02 2.94
CA ARG A 385 35.82 -16.52 1.61
C ARG A 385 36.97 -15.85 0.88
N GLY A 386 38.01 -15.44 1.60
CA GLY A 386 39.20 -14.80 1.03
C GLY A 386 38.94 -13.39 0.48
N ARG A 387 40.04 -12.70 0.11
CA ARG A 387 40.03 -11.29 -0.31
C ARG A 387 39.40 -11.04 -1.69
N SER A 388 39.28 -12.07 -2.51
CA SER A 388 38.68 -12.00 -3.84
C SER A 388 37.15 -12.02 -3.81
N SER A 389 36.55 -12.49 -2.72
CA SER A 389 35.09 -12.52 -2.54
C SER A 389 34.54 -11.17 -2.05
N GLU A 390 33.33 -10.84 -2.48
CA GLU A 390 32.61 -9.64 -2.01
C GLU A 390 32.42 -9.68 -0.49
N GLU A 391 32.00 -10.83 0.05
CA GLU A 391 31.76 -11.00 1.49
C GLU A 391 33.04 -10.89 2.31
N GLY A 392 34.14 -11.45 1.82
CA GLY A 392 35.46 -11.33 2.43
C GLY A 392 35.95 -9.88 2.43
N GLN A 393 35.79 -9.14 1.33
CA GLN A 393 36.14 -7.71 1.27
C GLN A 393 35.29 -6.87 2.22
N ILE A 394 34.00 -7.17 2.36
CA ILE A 394 33.13 -6.49 3.33
C ILE A 394 33.57 -6.78 4.76
N ALA A 395 33.82 -8.05 5.09
CA ALA A 395 34.30 -8.43 6.40
C ALA A 395 35.66 -7.78 6.72
N ARG A 396 36.59 -7.75 5.76
CA ARG A 396 37.88 -7.05 5.87
C ARG A 396 37.69 -5.56 6.15
N ARG A 397 36.97 -4.84 5.29
CA ARG A 397 36.74 -3.39 5.42
C ARG A 397 36.08 -3.04 6.75
N TRP A 398 35.17 -3.88 7.23
CA TRP A 398 34.56 -3.72 8.55
C TRP A 398 35.58 -3.96 9.66
N LEU A 399 36.30 -5.09 9.62
CA LEU A 399 37.31 -5.43 10.61
C LEU A 399 38.41 -4.38 10.70
N GLU A 400 38.92 -3.82 9.59
CA GLU A 400 39.96 -2.76 9.63
C GLU A 400 39.51 -1.52 10.41
N ARG A 401 38.20 -1.26 10.45
CA ARG A 401 37.62 -0.05 11.05
C ARG A 401 37.11 -0.23 12.47
N VAL A 402 37.16 -1.44 13.01
CA VAL A 402 36.81 -1.67 14.41
C VAL A 402 37.91 -1.10 15.31
N THR A 403 37.77 0.13 15.76
CA THR A 403 38.64 0.78 16.76
C THR A 403 37.90 0.93 18.10
N PRO A 404 38.60 1.25 19.21
CA PRO A 404 37.95 1.61 20.46
C PRO A 404 36.93 2.74 20.28
N GLU A 405 37.29 3.81 19.54
CA GLU A 405 36.38 4.91 19.18
C GLU A 405 35.11 4.40 18.47
N SER A 406 35.26 3.56 17.44
CA SER A 406 34.11 3.04 16.70
C SER A 406 33.19 2.14 17.54
N ALA A 407 33.77 1.33 18.44
CA ALA A 407 33.02 0.43 19.30
C ALA A 407 32.19 1.24 20.32
N LEU A 408 32.80 2.28 20.90
CA LEU A 408 32.11 3.23 21.77
C LEU A 408 31.00 3.98 21.01
N GLN A 409 31.27 4.48 19.81
CA GLN A 409 30.28 5.20 19.01
C GLN A 409 29.07 4.31 18.67
N ILE A 410 29.28 3.03 18.33
CA ILE A 410 28.19 2.06 18.09
C ILE A 410 27.31 1.95 19.34
N ALA A 411 27.90 1.93 20.53
CA ALA A 411 27.17 1.80 21.78
C ALA A 411 26.34 3.06 22.13
N LEU A 412 26.91 4.25 21.91
CA LEU A 412 26.20 5.52 22.07
C LEU A 412 25.02 5.65 21.10
N VAL A 413 25.23 5.27 19.83
CA VAL A 413 24.17 5.23 18.81
C VAL A 413 23.10 4.19 19.16
N ALA A 414 23.48 3.06 19.77
CA ALA A 414 22.52 2.06 20.27
C ALA A 414 21.63 2.64 21.39
N ASP A 415 22.21 3.33 22.37
CA ASP A 415 21.46 4.02 23.44
C ASP A 415 20.51 5.08 22.88
N ALA A 416 21.00 5.94 21.97
CA ALA A 416 20.18 6.95 21.30
C ALA A 416 19.01 6.33 20.52
N SER A 417 19.27 5.23 19.80
CA SER A 417 18.24 4.55 19.01
C SER A 417 17.17 3.85 19.85
N ASP A 418 17.51 3.38 21.06
CA ASP A 418 16.53 2.77 21.98
C ASP A 418 15.61 3.82 22.59
N GLU A 419 16.13 4.99 22.98
CA GLU A 419 15.31 6.10 23.47
C GLU A 419 14.39 6.65 22.38
N ALA A 420 14.91 6.89 21.18
CA ALA A 420 14.10 7.34 20.03
C ALA A 420 13.02 6.31 19.65
N ARG A 421 13.32 5.01 19.78
CA ARG A 421 12.32 3.95 19.61
C ARG A 421 11.23 4.02 20.68
N SER A 422 11.60 4.30 21.94
CA SER A 422 10.62 4.37 23.04
C SER A 422 9.56 5.44 22.80
N VAL A 423 9.95 6.63 22.33
CA VAL A 423 8.99 7.71 22.02
C VAL A 423 8.14 7.39 20.79
N SER A 424 8.71 6.79 19.74
CA SER A 424 7.92 6.34 18.59
C SER A 424 6.91 5.25 18.95
N GLN A 425 7.25 4.33 19.86
CA GLN A 425 6.32 3.28 20.29
C GLN A 425 5.07 3.83 20.98
N PHE A 426 5.17 5.00 21.60
CA PHE A 426 4.02 5.71 22.16
C PHE A 426 3.11 6.21 21.02
N PHE A 427 3.65 6.88 20.02
CA PHE A 427 2.87 7.38 18.87
C PHE A 427 2.36 6.26 17.93
N ASP A 428 3.03 5.12 17.90
CA ASP A 428 2.62 3.90 17.17
C ASP A 428 1.38 3.20 17.80
N ALA A 429 0.95 3.58 19.01
CA ALA A 429 -0.21 2.97 19.64
C ALA A 429 -1.51 3.43 18.96
N ASP A 430 -2.42 2.49 18.69
CA ASP A 430 -3.64 2.75 17.91
C ASP A 430 -4.58 3.77 18.58
N ASN A 431 -4.43 4.00 19.90
CA ASN A 431 -5.12 5.07 20.62
C ASN A 431 -4.21 5.62 21.73
N TYR A 432 -3.13 6.31 21.36
CA TYR A 432 -2.27 6.95 22.35
C TYR A 432 -3.00 8.14 23.00
N SER A 433 -2.71 8.37 24.28
CA SER A 433 -3.29 9.49 25.02
C SER A 433 -2.67 10.82 24.56
N LYS A 434 -3.49 11.78 24.13
CA LYS A 434 -3.00 13.09 23.70
C LYS A 434 -2.53 13.93 24.89
N SER A 435 -3.19 13.81 26.03
CA SER A 435 -2.80 14.50 27.26
C SER A 435 -1.38 14.15 27.72
N GLU A 436 -0.94 12.91 27.47
CA GLU A 436 0.38 12.42 27.88
C GLU A 436 1.50 12.72 26.86
N MET A 437 1.17 13.24 25.67
CA MET A 437 2.15 13.51 24.59
C MET A 437 3.31 14.37 25.07
N THR A 438 3.02 15.53 25.63
CA THR A 438 4.04 16.50 26.06
C THR A 438 4.92 15.92 27.16
N ALA A 439 4.34 15.16 28.09
CA ALA A 439 5.09 14.48 29.14
C ALA A 439 6.03 13.42 28.56
N HIS A 440 5.58 12.61 27.60
CA HIS A 440 6.40 11.60 26.94
C HIS A 440 7.57 12.19 26.15
N VAL A 441 7.32 13.27 25.39
CA VAL A 441 8.36 13.98 24.64
C VAL A 441 9.39 14.62 25.58
N SER A 442 8.93 15.27 26.64
CA SER A 442 9.83 15.88 27.64
C SER A 442 10.66 14.83 28.36
N LYS A 443 10.05 13.72 28.78
CA LYS A 443 10.76 12.57 29.39
C LYS A 443 11.82 12.02 28.44
N PHE A 444 11.53 11.90 27.15
CA PHE A 444 12.52 11.49 26.15
C PHE A 444 13.72 12.45 26.12
N LEU A 445 13.47 13.77 26.02
CA LEU A 445 14.54 14.77 25.98
C LEU A 445 15.38 14.78 27.26
N CYS A 446 14.75 14.65 28.44
CA CYS A 446 15.49 14.54 29.72
C CYS A 446 16.43 13.32 29.73
N LYS A 447 15.97 12.17 29.23
CA LYS A 447 16.78 10.95 29.17
C LYS A 447 17.98 11.10 28.23
N VAL A 448 17.78 11.63 27.03
CA VAL A 448 18.90 11.80 26.09
C VAL A 448 19.85 12.92 26.52
N THR A 449 19.35 13.96 27.21
CA THR A 449 20.19 14.95 27.87
C THR A 449 21.08 14.29 28.93
N TRP A 450 20.49 13.56 29.87
CA TRP A 450 21.26 12.88 30.92
C TRP A 450 22.31 11.92 30.35
N LEU A 451 21.98 11.20 29.28
CA LEU A 451 22.90 10.27 28.65
C LEU A 451 24.11 10.95 28.02
N PHE A 452 23.95 12.12 27.39
CA PHE A 452 24.94 12.66 26.46
C PHE A 452 25.52 14.03 26.82
N GLU A 453 24.79 14.93 27.47
CA GLU A 453 25.20 16.33 27.65
C GLU A 453 26.42 16.47 28.57
N ASP A 454 26.44 15.76 29.70
CA ASP A 454 27.58 15.79 30.65
C ASP A 454 28.60 14.66 30.42
N SER A 455 28.42 13.84 29.38
CA SER A 455 29.31 12.71 29.07
C SER A 455 29.50 11.66 30.18
N GLN A 456 28.60 11.63 31.18
CA GLN A 456 28.67 10.71 32.32
C GLN A 456 27.53 9.69 32.33
N GLY A 457 26.29 10.07 32.01
CA GLY A 457 25.14 9.17 32.14
C GLY A 457 25.26 7.88 31.32
N ALA A 458 25.64 8.00 30.03
CA ALA A 458 25.84 6.81 29.19
C ALA A 458 26.99 5.90 29.69
N LYS A 459 27.97 6.42 30.43
CA LYS A 459 29.06 5.59 31.00
C LYS A 459 28.60 4.76 32.19
N GLN A 460 27.47 5.12 32.81
CA GLN A 460 26.97 4.49 34.04
C GLN A 460 25.96 3.37 33.76
N THR A 461 25.24 3.41 32.64
CA THR A 461 24.19 2.42 32.30
C THR A 461 24.13 2.11 30.80
N GLY A 462 23.25 1.17 30.43
CA GLY A 462 22.86 0.91 29.05
C GLY A 462 23.90 0.23 28.18
N PHE A 463 23.82 0.48 26.88
CA PHE A 463 24.68 -0.16 25.88
C PHE A 463 26.11 0.36 25.98
N THR A 464 26.27 1.65 26.24
CA THR A 464 27.57 2.32 26.38
C THR A 464 28.36 1.75 27.55
N ARG A 465 27.76 1.66 28.76
CA ARG A 465 28.39 0.99 29.90
C ARG A 465 28.77 -0.46 29.58
N PHE A 466 27.84 -1.21 28.99
CA PHE A 466 28.06 -2.61 28.65
C PHE A 466 29.24 -2.80 27.67
N MET A 467 29.34 -1.94 26.64
CA MET A 467 30.45 -1.98 25.70
C MET A 467 31.78 -1.65 26.38
N LEU A 468 31.82 -0.61 27.22
CA LEU A 468 33.02 -0.26 27.99
C LEU A 468 33.48 -1.41 28.87
N ASP A 469 32.56 -2.12 29.53
CA ASP A 469 32.87 -3.33 30.30
C ASP A 469 33.42 -4.45 29.42
N GLN A 470 32.89 -4.65 28.21
CA GLN A 470 33.42 -5.65 27.28
C GLN A 470 34.84 -5.34 26.81
N LEU A 471 35.16 -4.05 26.62
CA LEU A 471 36.45 -3.55 26.12
C LEU A 471 37.55 -3.51 27.19
N ARG A 472 37.22 -3.69 28.48
CA ARG A 472 38.20 -3.90 29.55
C ARG A 472 39.08 -5.12 29.29
N THR A 473 38.53 -6.13 28.62
CA THR A 473 39.31 -7.26 28.12
C THR A 473 39.63 -7.01 26.65
N PRO A 474 40.92 -6.85 26.28
CA PRO A 474 41.30 -6.56 24.90
C PRO A 474 40.78 -7.64 23.93
N ILE A 475 40.23 -7.18 22.80
CA ILE A 475 39.69 -8.04 21.74
C ILE A 475 40.70 -8.09 20.61
N ASN A 476 41.25 -9.27 20.36
CA ASN A 476 42.23 -9.47 19.30
C ASN A 476 41.55 -9.62 17.94
N ILE A 477 41.94 -8.76 17.00
CA ILE A 477 41.45 -8.73 15.62
C ILE A 477 42.63 -9.03 14.70
N SER A 478 42.56 -10.16 14.03
CA SER A 478 43.44 -10.53 12.93
C SER A 478 42.80 -10.12 11.60
N VAL A 479 43.46 -9.23 10.86
CA VAL A 479 43.14 -8.92 9.47
C VAL A 479 44.37 -9.21 8.64
N ASP A 480 44.27 -10.07 7.64
CA ASP A 480 45.35 -10.26 6.68
C ASP A 480 46.70 -10.65 7.30
N GLY A 481 46.67 -11.48 8.35
CA GLY A 481 47.85 -11.90 9.11
C GLY A 481 48.36 -10.88 10.13
N HIS A 482 47.82 -9.66 10.14
CA HIS A 482 48.16 -8.61 11.10
C HIS A 482 47.23 -8.68 12.30
N LEU A 483 47.81 -8.93 13.47
CA LEU A 483 47.10 -8.96 14.75
C LEU A 483 47.10 -7.57 15.38
N ARG A 484 45.92 -7.02 15.66
CA ARG A 484 45.73 -5.79 16.43
C ARG A 484 44.78 -6.04 17.59
N SER A 485 44.96 -5.33 18.70
CA SER A 485 44.08 -5.46 19.86
C SER A 485 43.21 -4.23 20.03
N VAL A 486 41.93 -4.42 20.33
CA VAL A 486 40.95 -3.36 20.59
C VAL A 486 40.57 -3.41 22.06
N GLY A 487 40.98 -2.38 22.81
CA GLY A 487 40.71 -2.25 24.25
C GLY A 487 39.84 -1.05 24.57
N VAL A 488 39.96 -0.56 25.81
CA VAL A 488 39.24 0.64 26.29
C VAL A 488 39.66 1.86 25.47
N PRO A 489 38.71 2.73 25.05
CA PRO A 489 39.04 3.96 24.34
C PRO A 489 39.85 4.93 25.20
N SER A 490 40.72 5.71 24.57
CA SER A 490 41.41 6.83 25.21
C SER A 490 40.44 7.97 25.56
N ASP A 491 40.84 8.85 26.47
CA ASP A 491 40.03 10.03 26.85
C ASP A 491 39.75 10.95 25.66
N GLN A 492 40.69 11.05 24.73
CA GLN A 492 40.51 11.85 23.51
C GLN A 492 39.46 11.22 22.58
N GLU A 493 39.50 9.89 22.38
CA GLU A 493 38.48 9.16 21.62
C GLU A 493 37.11 9.26 22.27
N MET A 494 37.04 9.10 23.60
CA MET A 494 35.80 9.28 24.35
C MET A 494 35.24 10.70 24.16
N THR A 495 36.08 11.72 24.32
CA THR A 495 35.68 13.12 24.16
C THR A 495 35.10 13.39 22.78
N ARG A 496 35.75 12.89 21.71
CA ARG A 496 35.22 13.01 20.34
C ARG A 496 33.88 12.31 20.19
N CYS A 497 33.73 11.09 20.70
CA CYS A 497 32.46 10.36 20.63
C CYS A 497 31.31 11.11 21.32
N PHE A 498 31.54 11.65 22.52
CA PHE A 498 30.51 12.40 23.23
C PHE A 498 30.20 13.75 22.57
N GLN A 499 31.20 14.47 22.05
CA GLN A 499 30.98 15.71 21.29
C GLN A 499 30.02 15.49 20.11
N ARG A 500 30.20 14.40 19.35
CA ARG A 500 29.26 14.04 18.26
C ARG A 500 27.84 13.79 18.77
N MET A 501 27.70 13.14 19.94
CA MET A 501 26.39 12.92 20.55
C MET A 501 25.75 14.21 21.10
N VAL A 502 26.54 15.17 21.55
CA VAL A 502 26.06 16.50 21.94
C VAL A 502 25.57 17.27 20.72
N SER A 503 26.31 17.27 19.60
CA SER A 503 25.85 17.85 18.33
C SER A 503 24.54 17.20 17.85
N TRP A 504 24.47 15.87 17.90
CA TRP A 504 23.25 15.13 17.62
C TRP A 504 22.08 15.56 18.53
N LEU A 505 22.31 15.69 19.84
CA LEU A 505 21.30 16.11 20.81
C LEU A 505 20.72 17.50 20.49
N GLN A 506 21.55 18.46 20.05
CA GLN A 506 21.04 19.78 19.64
C GLN A 506 20.12 19.68 18.41
N LEU A 507 20.50 18.88 17.41
CA LEU A 507 19.63 18.60 16.27
C LEU A 507 18.34 17.87 16.67
N VAL A 508 18.39 16.97 17.66
CA VAL A 508 17.21 16.30 18.21
C VAL A 508 16.25 17.30 18.85
N ARG A 509 16.74 18.24 19.65
CA ARG A 509 15.91 19.30 20.26
C ARG A 509 15.21 20.14 19.18
N LEU A 510 15.93 20.54 18.15
CA LEU A 510 15.37 21.27 17.00
C LEU A 510 14.34 20.41 16.23
N THR A 511 14.63 19.13 16.04
CA THR A 511 13.73 18.19 15.36
C THR A 511 12.44 18.01 16.14
N VAL A 512 12.52 17.80 17.45
CA VAL A 512 11.33 17.70 18.30
C VAL A 512 10.53 19.00 18.27
N LYS A 513 11.18 20.16 18.37
CA LYS A 513 10.48 21.45 18.24
C LYS A 513 9.75 21.57 16.90
N ALA A 514 10.38 21.19 15.79
CA ALA A 514 9.80 21.33 14.45
C ALA A 514 8.73 20.28 14.11
N GLU A 515 8.83 19.06 14.63
CA GLU A 515 7.94 17.94 14.31
C GLU A 515 6.81 17.72 15.34
N LEU A 516 7.09 18.07 16.60
CA LEU A 516 6.20 17.94 17.76
C LEU A 516 6.11 19.28 18.52
N PRO A 517 5.77 20.41 17.85
CA PRO A 517 5.72 21.71 18.51
C PRO A 517 4.66 21.73 19.61
N SER A 518 5.00 22.29 20.78
CA SER A 518 4.10 22.39 21.93
C SER A 518 2.85 23.24 21.69
N PHE A 519 2.84 24.03 20.62
CA PHE A 519 1.72 24.88 20.25
C PHE A 519 0.70 24.21 19.33
N GLU A 520 0.93 22.97 18.87
CA GLU A 520 -0.01 22.33 17.95
C GLU A 520 -1.30 21.87 18.65
N SER A 521 -2.37 21.75 17.84
CA SER A 521 -3.73 21.41 18.26
C SER A 521 -3.79 20.19 19.19
N LEU A 522 -3.07 19.11 18.85
CA LEU A 522 -3.06 17.88 19.64
C LEU A 522 -2.34 18.01 21.00
N GLN A 523 -1.35 18.90 21.13
CA GLN A 523 -0.66 19.11 22.40
C GLN A 523 -1.43 20.00 23.37
N LEU A 524 -2.50 20.67 22.92
CA LEU A 524 -3.39 21.41 23.81
C LEU A 524 -4.20 20.49 24.73
N PHE A 525 -4.37 19.21 24.36
CA PHE A 525 -5.00 18.20 25.23
C PHE A 525 -4.21 17.90 26.51
N ARG A 526 -2.98 18.44 26.65
CA ARG A 526 -2.21 18.39 27.90
C ARG A 526 -2.98 18.92 29.12
N ILE A 527 -4.02 19.73 28.92
CA ILE A 527 -4.88 20.21 30.00
C ILE A 527 -5.59 19.06 30.75
N PHE A 528 -5.76 17.90 30.12
CA PHE A 528 -6.37 16.72 30.74
C PHE A 528 -5.36 15.83 31.46
N ASP A 529 -4.07 16.18 31.44
CA ASP A 529 -3.08 15.49 32.27
C ASP A 529 -3.26 15.92 33.73
N LEU A 530 -3.69 14.99 34.58
CA LEU A 530 -3.95 15.24 36.01
C LEU A 530 -2.66 15.51 36.80
N GLU A 531 -1.49 15.18 36.25
CA GLU A 531 -0.19 15.59 36.82
C GLU A 531 0.14 17.06 36.52
N VAL A 532 -0.62 17.74 35.66
CA VAL A 532 -0.39 19.12 35.22
C VAL A 532 -1.49 20.04 35.73
N ASN A 533 -1.13 21.22 36.21
CA ASN A 533 -2.08 22.29 36.48
C ASN A 533 -2.13 23.25 35.27
N PRO A 534 -3.12 23.15 34.37
CA PRO A 534 -3.25 24.09 33.27
C PRO A 534 -3.53 25.51 33.79
N SER A 535 -2.94 26.49 33.11
CA SER A 535 -3.25 27.90 33.37
C SER A 535 -4.61 28.29 32.78
N ALA A 536 -5.17 29.42 33.21
CA ALA A 536 -6.38 29.97 32.60
C ALA A 536 -6.19 30.26 31.10
N HIS A 537 -4.97 30.63 30.69
CA HIS A 537 -4.61 30.83 29.29
C HIS A 537 -4.67 29.50 28.51
N ASP A 538 -4.18 28.40 29.09
CA ASP A 538 -4.23 27.08 28.45
C ASP A 538 -5.67 26.60 28.20
N LEU A 539 -6.54 26.77 29.20
CA LEU A 539 -7.96 26.39 29.08
C LEU A 539 -8.68 27.24 28.03
N ARG A 540 -8.46 28.56 28.02
CA ARG A 540 -9.02 29.47 27.02
C ARG A 540 -8.55 29.12 25.61
N ARG A 541 -7.25 28.87 25.46
CA ARG A 541 -6.63 28.48 24.19
C ARG A 541 -7.21 27.17 23.65
N PHE A 542 -7.39 26.18 24.53
CA PHE A 542 -8.02 24.91 24.18
C PHE A 542 -9.49 25.09 23.78
N ALA A 543 -10.27 25.84 24.56
CA ALA A 543 -11.67 26.11 24.28
C ALA A 543 -11.86 26.81 22.93
N ASN A 544 -11.07 27.85 22.65
CA ASN A 544 -11.10 28.57 21.38
C ASN A 544 -10.78 27.67 20.18
N MET A 545 -9.80 26.77 20.31
CA MET A 545 -9.44 25.82 19.24
C MET A 545 -10.59 24.86 18.90
N LEU A 546 -11.47 24.58 19.87
CA LEU A 546 -12.64 23.72 19.69
C LEU A 546 -13.95 24.46 19.42
N ASP A 547 -13.92 25.79 19.34
CA ASP A 547 -15.11 26.66 19.28
C ASP A 547 -16.05 26.48 20.48
N LEU A 548 -15.49 26.31 21.68
CA LEU A 548 -16.23 26.23 22.94
C LEU A 548 -16.23 27.57 23.66
N ASP A 549 -17.28 27.87 24.43
CA ASP A 549 -17.28 29.02 25.34
C ASP A 549 -16.20 28.83 26.41
N ALA A 550 -15.20 29.71 26.40
CA ALA A 550 -14.00 29.55 27.22
C ALA A 550 -14.25 29.67 28.72
N GLU A 551 -15.18 30.53 29.15
CA GLU A 551 -15.45 30.75 30.56
C GLU A 551 -16.37 29.66 31.13
N ALA A 552 -17.39 29.24 30.38
CA ALA A 552 -18.24 28.11 30.74
C ALA A 552 -17.46 26.79 30.75
N PHE A 553 -16.60 26.55 29.75
CA PHE A 553 -15.73 25.37 29.73
C PHE A 553 -14.78 25.36 30.93
N ARG A 554 -14.18 26.51 31.27
CA ARG A 554 -13.30 26.61 32.45
C ARG A 554 -14.05 26.29 33.74
N ALA A 555 -15.29 26.77 33.89
CA ALA A 555 -16.12 26.46 35.06
C ALA A 555 -16.39 24.94 35.15
N GLU A 556 -16.91 24.32 34.09
CA GLU A 556 -17.15 22.88 34.05
C GLU A 556 -15.88 22.05 34.31
N PHE A 557 -14.74 22.47 33.74
CA PHE A 557 -13.46 21.80 33.91
C PHE A 557 -13.04 21.78 35.38
N HIS A 558 -13.13 22.91 36.08
CA HIS A 558 -12.77 23.00 37.49
C HIS A 558 -13.74 22.25 38.41
N ASP A 559 -15.03 22.20 38.07
CA ASP A 559 -16.02 21.45 38.83
C ASP A 559 -15.77 19.93 38.75
N LEU A 560 -15.38 19.43 37.58
CA LEU A 560 -15.16 17.99 37.35
C LEU A 560 -13.77 17.50 37.75
N ARG A 561 -12.78 18.39 37.78
CA ARG A 561 -11.38 18.01 38.05
C ARG A 561 -11.19 17.24 39.37
N PRO A 562 -11.77 17.65 40.52
CA PRO A 562 -11.59 16.91 41.78
C PRO A 562 -12.07 15.45 41.70
N SER A 563 -13.15 15.19 40.95
CA SER A 563 -13.67 13.85 40.70
C SER A 563 -12.72 13.03 39.83
N ALA A 564 -12.18 13.63 38.76
CA ALA A 564 -11.16 12.99 37.92
C ALA A 564 -9.88 12.68 38.72
N ASP A 565 -9.38 13.62 39.53
CA ASP A 565 -8.23 13.41 40.41
C ASP A 565 -8.47 12.26 41.41
N TRP A 566 -9.66 12.19 42.00
CA TRP A 566 -10.03 11.07 42.87
C TRP A 566 -9.97 9.75 42.12
N HIS A 567 -10.57 9.66 40.93
CA HIS A 567 -10.54 8.45 40.12
C HIS A 567 -9.13 8.02 39.72
N TYR A 568 -8.27 8.98 39.35
CA TYR A 568 -6.88 8.73 39.01
C TYR A 568 -6.10 8.15 40.17
N ARG A 569 -6.22 8.74 41.37
CA ARG A 569 -5.57 8.26 42.59
C ARG A 569 -6.13 6.91 43.08
N ASN A 570 -7.37 6.57 42.72
CA ASN A 570 -8.04 5.33 43.10
C ASN A 570 -7.94 4.22 42.03
N GLY A 571 -6.90 4.24 41.21
CA GLY A 571 -6.51 3.08 40.39
C GLY A 571 -6.97 3.10 38.93
N CYS A 572 -7.42 4.24 38.41
CA CYS A 572 -7.59 4.39 36.97
C CYS A 572 -6.24 4.23 36.24
N SER A 573 -6.27 3.61 35.07
CA SER A 573 -5.07 3.30 34.30
C SER A 573 -4.41 4.50 33.61
N SER A 574 -5.14 5.62 33.46
CA SER A 574 -4.66 6.84 32.81
C SER A 574 -5.50 8.06 33.21
N SER A 575 -4.96 9.27 32.96
CA SER A 575 -5.67 10.53 33.19
C SER A 575 -6.95 10.62 32.34
N GLN A 576 -6.88 10.18 31.08
CA GLN A 576 -8.04 10.11 30.18
C GLN A 576 -9.16 9.23 30.78
N ALA A 577 -8.83 8.02 31.25
CA ALA A 577 -9.84 7.12 31.84
C ALA A 577 -10.52 7.72 33.08
N ALA A 578 -9.76 8.46 33.89
CA ALA A 578 -10.29 9.15 35.05
C ALA A 578 -11.26 10.29 34.70
N TRP A 579 -10.94 11.09 33.68
CA TRP A 579 -11.85 12.13 33.16
C TRP A 579 -13.14 11.56 32.58
N LEU A 580 -13.06 10.47 31.81
CA LEU A 580 -14.25 9.80 31.27
C LEU A 580 -15.19 9.33 32.38
N LEU A 581 -14.63 8.69 33.42
CA LEU A 581 -15.41 8.21 34.56
C LEU A 581 -16.02 9.36 35.37
N ALA A 582 -15.26 10.45 35.55
CA ALA A 582 -15.78 11.64 36.21
C ALA A 582 -17.01 12.17 35.48
N VAL A 583 -16.93 12.40 34.16
CA VAL A 583 -18.05 12.91 33.36
C VAL A 583 -19.23 11.94 33.29
N GLN A 584 -18.98 10.64 33.13
CA GLN A 584 -20.05 9.63 33.08
C GLN A 584 -20.84 9.50 34.39
N LYS A 585 -20.22 9.82 35.52
CA LYS A 585 -20.88 9.79 36.84
C LYS A 585 -21.64 11.06 37.17
N THR A 586 -21.32 12.17 36.52
CA THR A 586 -22.05 13.43 36.65
C THR A 586 -23.30 13.35 35.76
N LYS A 587 -24.50 13.43 36.36
CA LYS A 587 -25.77 13.24 35.64
C LYS A 587 -26.06 14.39 34.66
N GLY A 588 -25.50 14.32 33.45
CA GLY A 588 -26.00 15.02 32.25
C GLY A 588 -25.77 16.54 32.14
N THR A 589 -24.97 17.16 33.00
CA THR A 589 -24.79 18.64 33.00
C THR A 589 -23.59 19.16 32.23
N SER A 590 -22.65 18.30 31.79
CA SER A 590 -21.34 18.76 31.30
C SER A 590 -21.19 18.62 29.77
N THR A 591 -22.01 19.36 29.02
CA THR A 591 -22.04 19.28 27.54
C THR A 591 -20.72 19.72 26.90
N LEU A 592 -20.07 20.76 27.46
CA LEU A 592 -18.78 21.25 26.95
C LEU A 592 -17.65 20.26 27.22
N MET A 593 -17.64 19.63 28.40
CA MET A 593 -16.66 18.58 28.71
C MET A 593 -16.88 17.31 27.89
N VAL A 594 -18.13 16.91 27.60
CA VAL A 594 -18.40 15.82 26.66
C VAL A 594 -17.86 16.15 25.27
N ALA A 595 -18.11 17.37 24.77
CA ALA A 595 -17.59 17.82 23.48
C ALA A 595 -16.05 17.79 23.43
N ALA A 596 -15.37 18.19 24.50
CA ALA A 596 -13.92 18.18 24.58
C ALA A 596 -13.33 16.76 24.68
N LEU A 597 -13.87 15.92 25.56
CA LEU A 597 -13.39 14.54 25.76
C LEU A 597 -13.71 13.64 24.57
N ALA A 598 -14.81 13.87 23.85
CA ALA A 598 -15.10 13.14 22.61
C ALA A 598 -13.99 13.33 21.59
N ARG A 599 -13.44 14.54 21.47
CA ARG A 599 -12.29 14.83 20.59
C ARG A 599 -10.99 14.25 21.14
N ASP A 600 -10.81 14.25 22.46
CA ASP A 600 -9.69 13.54 23.10
C ASP A 600 -9.73 12.02 22.82
N LEU A 601 -10.89 11.45 22.51
CA LEU A 601 -11.01 10.05 22.07
C LEU A 601 -10.86 9.91 20.56
N ALA A 602 -11.62 10.69 19.78
CA ALA A 602 -11.78 10.50 18.36
C ALA A 602 -10.61 11.03 17.53
N TRP A 603 -9.91 12.08 17.96
CA TRP A 603 -8.82 12.68 17.18
C TRP A 603 -7.58 11.78 17.22
N GLN A 604 -7.39 10.97 16.16
CA GLN A 604 -6.25 10.08 16.01
C GLN A 604 -5.37 10.54 14.84
N ALA A 605 -4.08 10.70 15.14
CA ALA A 605 -3.13 11.37 14.27
C ALA A 605 -1.91 10.50 13.90
N ASN A 606 -2.12 9.18 13.84
CA ASN A 606 -1.15 8.23 13.32
C ASN A 606 -1.77 7.36 12.22
N THR A 607 -0.96 6.89 11.29
CA THR A 607 -1.39 5.98 10.19
C THR A 607 -1.00 4.52 10.49
N CYS A 608 -0.50 4.23 11.69
CA CYS A 608 0.10 2.94 12.02
C CYS A 608 -0.88 1.75 11.95
N GLY A 609 -2.16 1.97 12.25
CA GLY A 609 -3.22 0.98 12.06
C GLY A 609 -3.35 0.55 10.60
N ILE A 610 -3.14 1.49 9.67
CA ILE A 610 -3.20 1.30 8.22
C ILE A 610 -2.04 0.42 7.76
N GLU A 611 -0.80 0.73 8.14
CA GLU A 611 0.37 -0.09 7.79
C GLU A 611 0.24 -1.55 8.28
N ARG A 612 -0.34 -1.75 9.47
CA ARG A 612 -0.60 -3.08 10.03
C ARG A 612 -1.70 -3.81 9.25
N ASN A 613 -2.74 -3.09 8.85
CA ASN A 613 -3.80 -3.63 8.00
C ASN A 613 -3.24 -4.04 6.64
N PHE A 614 -2.45 -3.19 5.97
CA PHE A 614 -1.76 -3.57 4.74
C PHE A 614 -0.87 -4.79 4.92
N SER A 615 -0.08 -4.85 5.99
CA SER A 615 0.83 -5.98 6.22
C SER A 615 0.09 -7.29 6.46
N LYS A 616 -1.04 -7.26 7.17
CA LYS A 616 -1.89 -8.44 7.38
C LYS A 616 -2.66 -8.82 6.11
N ALA A 617 -3.24 -7.83 5.43
CA ALA A 617 -3.92 -8.01 4.15
C ALA A 617 -2.97 -8.66 3.15
N LEU A 618 -1.75 -8.15 2.99
CA LEU A 618 -0.72 -8.74 2.12
C LEU A 618 -0.44 -10.20 2.48
N VAL A 619 -0.29 -10.55 3.76
CA VAL A 619 -0.08 -11.94 4.18
C VAL A 619 -1.31 -12.82 3.88
N SER A 620 -2.51 -12.27 4.03
CA SER A 620 -3.78 -12.98 3.80
C SER A 620 -4.15 -13.11 2.32
N THR A 621 -3.75 -12.17 1.47
CA THR A 621 -4.13 -12.11 0.04
C THR A 621 -3.07 -12.70 -0.89
N SER A 622 -1.78 -12.56 -0.56
CA SER A 622 -0.66 -12.94 -1.47
C SER A 622 -0.41 -14.44 -1.64
N ARG A 623 -1.04 -15.31 -0.84
CA ARG A 623 -0.61 -16.72 -0.80
C ARG A 623 -1.23 -17.64 -1.85
N CYS A 624 -2.49 -17.48 -2.30
CA CYS A 624 -3.13 -18.52 -3.14
C CYS A 624 -4.35 -18.11 -4.00
N ARG A 625 -4.66 -16.83 -4.29
CA ARG A 625 -5.98 -16.48 -4.88
C ARG A 625 -5.89 -15.96 -6.33
N ALA A 626 -6.49 -16.71 -7.26
CA ALA A 626 -6.54 -16.39 -8.69
C ALA A 626 -7.68 -15.43 -9.11
N ASP A 627 -8.59 -15.10 -8.18
CA ASP A 627 -9.71 -14.16 -8.41
C ASP A 627 -9.81 -13.18 -7.23
N VAL A 628 -9.34 -11.96 -7.45
CA VAL A 628 -9.21 -10.90 -6.45
C VAL A 628 -9.89 -9.63 -6.97
N SER A 629 -11.22 -9.65 -7.07
CA SER A 629 -11.98 -8.43 -7.34
C SER A 629 -11.87 -7.43 -6.17
N GLU A 630 -11.88 -6.13 -6.47
CA GLU A 630 -11.80 -5.05 -5.46
C GLU A 630 -12.84 -5.18 -4.33
N PRO A 631 -14.13 -5.53 -4.57
CA PRO A 631 -15.10 -5.72 -3.51
C PRO A 631 -14.72 -6.85 -2.54
N ARG A 632 -14.05 -7.89 -3.03
CA ARG A 632 -13.58 -9.00 -2.20
C ARG A 632 -12.45 -8.59 -1.27
N LEU A 633 -11.49 -7.84 -1.80
CA LEU A 633 -10.41 -7.28 -1.00
C LEU A 633 -10.95 -6.38 0.11
N ASP A 634 -11.93 -5.53 -0.21
CA ASP A 634 -12.56 -4.61 0.74
C ASP A 634 -13.26 -5.36 1.89
N ASP A 635 -14.02 -6.42 1.59
CA ASP A 635 -14.64 -7.27 2.61
C ASP A 635 -13.61 -7.94 3.53
N GLU A 636 -12.52 -8.46 2.97
CA GLU A 636 -11.45 -9.10 3.74
C GLU A 636 -10.71 -8.10 4.64
N VAL A 637 -10.40 -6.90 4.13
CA VAL A 637 -9.77 -5.85 4.94
C VAL A 637 -10.68 -5.39 6.08
N GLN A 638 -11.99 -5.27 5.82
CA GLN A 638 -12.97 -4.96 6.85
C GLN A 638 -12.93 -5.97 8.00
N LEU A 639 -12.85 -7.26 7.69
CA LEU A 639 -12.76 -8.32 8.70
C LEU A 639 -11.39 -8.37 9.37
N ILE A 640 -10.29 -8.22 8.63
CA ILE A 640 -8.92 -8.20 9.18
C ILE A 640 -8.74 -7.09 10.23
N SER A 641 -9.43 -5.96 10.06
CA SER A 641 -9.42 -4.87 11.04
C SER A 641 -9.94 -5.30 12.42
N LEU A 642 -10.93 -6.23 12.49
CA LEU A 642 -11.47 -6.77 13.75
C LEU A 642 -10.45 -7.58 14.55
N CYS A 643 -9.56 -8.29 13.84
CA CYS A 643 -8.47 -9.06 14.44
C CYS A 643 -7.48 -8.15 15.20
N GLN A 644 -7.34 -6.87 14.80
CA GLN A 644 -6.46 -5.92 15.49
C GLN A 644 -7.01 -5.46 16.84
N GLN A 645 -8.31 -5.19 16.92
CA GLN A 645 -9.02 -4.80 18.16
C GLN A 645 -9.05 -5.95 19.19
N SER A 646 -8.74 -7.16 18.75
CA SER A 646 -9.01 -8.42 19.44
C SER A 646 -7.73 -9.13 19.91
N ARG A 647 -6.85 -8.50 20.70
CA ARG A 647 -5.66 -9.18 21.26
C ARG A 647 -6.05 -10.32 22.23
N GLY A 648 -6.01 -11.57 21.75
CA GLY A 648 -6.19 -12.79 22.56
C GLY A 648 -6.27 -14.05 21.68
N LYS A 649 -5.75 -15.19 22.15
CA LYS A 649 -5.73 -16.48 21.42
C LYS A 649 -7.05 -17.27 21.48
N ALA A 650 -8.16 -16.61 21.81
CA ALA A 650 -9.48 -17.25 21.88
C ALA A 650 -10.05 -17.44 20.46
N ARG A 651 -10.85 -18.50 20.25
CA ARG A 651 -11.59 -18.71 18.99
C ARG A 651 -12.51 -17.51 18.69
N ALA A 652 -12.85 -17.28 17.43
CA ALA A 652 -13.74 -16.17 17.05
C ALA A 652 -15.14 -16.23 17.71
N LEU A 653 -15.67 -17.43 17.97
CA LEU A 653 -17.07 -17.63 18.38
C LEU A 653 -17.47 -16.89 19.67
N PRO A 654 -16.76 -17.00 20.82
CA PRO A 654 -17.17 -16.26 22.02
C PRO A 654 -16.94 -14.74 21.90
N LYS A 655 -16.09 -14.30 20.98
CA LYS A 655 -15.61 -12.92 20.89
C LYS A 655 -16.42 -12.05 19.93
N HIS A 656 -16.96 -12.66 18.87
CA HIS A 656 -17.64 -11.97 17.78
C HIS A 656 -19.08 -12.47 17.58
N GLN A 657 -19.70 -13.01 18.63
CA GLN A 657 -21.03 -13.61 18.57
C GLN A 657 -22.11 -12.67 17.99
N LYS A 658 -22.21 -11.43 18.47
CA LYS A 658 -23.16 -10.43 17.94
C LYS A 658 -22.98 -10.14 16.45
N LEU A 659 -21.72 -10.14 15.96
CA LEU A 659 -21.42 -9.95 14.54
C LEU A 659 -21.89 -11.16 13.73
N ILE A 660 -21.64 -12.37 14.24
CA ILE A 660 -22.05 -13.62 13.60
C ILE A 660 -23.58 -13.72 13.54
N GLU A 661 -24.29 -13.38 14.61
CA GLU A 661 -25.76 -13.31 14.65
C GLU A 661 -26.29 -12.32 13.60
N SER A 662 -25.70 -11.13 13.52
CA SER A 662 -26.07 -10.11 12.52
C SER A 662 -25.80 -10.58 11.08
N ALA A 663 -24.67 -11.27 10.85
CA ALA A 663 -24.32 -11.84 9.55
C ALA A 663 -25.27 -12.97 9.13
N ARG A 664 -25.76 -13.77 10.09
CA ARG A 664 -26.78 -14.80 9.84
C ARG A 664 -28.13 -14.20 9.48
N LEU A 665 -28.53 -13.12 10.15
CA LEU A 665 -29.75 -12.37 9.80
C LEU A 665 -29.65 -11.81 8.37
N LEU A 666 -28.51 -11.19 8.06
CA LEU A 666 -28.18 -10.72 6.71
C LEU A 666 -28.24 -11.84 5.68
N TRP A 667 -27.69 -13.01 5.99
CA TRP A 667 -27.82 -14.16 5.10
C TRP A 667 -29.28 -14.53 4.89
N SER A 668 -30.08 -14.60 5.95
CA SER A 668 -31.49 -14.99 5.83
C SER A 668 -32.29 -14.02 4.96
N GLN A 669 -31.99 -12.71 5.04
CA GLN A 669 -32.60 -11.66 4.23
C GLN A 669 -32.19 -11.76 2.76
N GLU A 670 -30.90 -12.00 2.50
CA GLU A 670 -30.32 -11.83 1.16
C GLU A 670 -30.17 -13.13 0.38
N PHE A 671 -30.15 -14.29 1.07
CA PHE A 671 -29.81 -15.62 0.53
C PHE A 671 -30.65 -16.81 1.06
N GLY A 672 -31.56 -16.66 2.05
CA GLY A 672 -32.50 -17.73 2.54
C GLY A 672 -32.19 -18.39 3.92
N ALA A 673 -33.10 -19.19 4.54
CA ALA A 673 -33.18 -19.49 6.01
C ALA A 673 -32.84 -20.95 6.53
N PRO A 674 -31.87 -21.19 7.48
CA PRO A 674 -31.01 -22.39 7.80
C PRO A 674 -31.52 -23.84 7.97
N ARG A 675 -30.62 -24.82 7.68
CA ARG A 675 -30.72 -26.27 7.99
C ARG A 675 -29.71 -26.57 9.10
N GLU A 676 -30.12 -27.41 10.04
CA GLU A 676 -29.26 -27.93 11.10
C GLU A 676 -28.44 -29.15 10.66
N ARG A 677 -27.18 -29.23 11.11
CA ARG A 677 -26.45 -30.49 11.28
C ARG A 677 -25.69 -30.46 12.62
N ARG A 678 -25.65 -31.62 13.27
CA ARG A 678 -25.09 -31.86 14.61
C ARG A 678 -23.59 -31.50 14.71
N PRO A 679 -23.12 -31.02 15.88
CA PRO A 679 -21.73 -30.61 16.08
C PRO A 679 -20.78 -31.80 16.24
N LEU A 680 -19.59 -31.70 15.63
CA LEU A 680 -18.43 -32.54 15.97
C LEU A 680 -17.65 -31.91 17.15
N ALA A 681 -17.25 -32.77 18.09
CA ALA A 681 -16.61 -32.41 19.36
C ALA A 681 -15.26 -31.67 19.16
N PRO A 682 -14.87 -30.77 20.09
CA PRO A 682 -13.60 -30.04 19.99
C PRO A 682 -12.42 -30.91 20.44
N HIS A 683 -11.37 -30.98 19.62
CA HIS A 683 -10.04 -31.37 20.08
C HIS A 683 -9.36 -30.13 20.69
N GLU A 684 -9.11 -30.15 22.00
CA GLU A 684 -8.28 -29.15 22.68
C GLU A 684 -6.80 -29.55 22.60
N LYS A 685 -5.94 -28.60 22.25
CA LYS A 685 -4.49 -28.69 22.48
C LYS A 685 -4.07 -27.55 23.39
N GLY A 686 -3.66 -27.90 24.60
CA GLY A 686 -3.22 -26.98 25.64
C GLY A 686 -1.99 -26.17 25.22
N LEU A 687 -2.02 -24.87 25.52
CA LEU A 687 -0.91 -23.95 25.35
C LEU A 687 0.00 -24.03 26.59
N ARG A 688 1.26 -24.45 26.41
CA ARG A 688 2.29 -24.33 27.46
C ARG A 688 2.66 -22.87 27.68
N LYS A 689 2.59 -22.41 28.94
CA LYS A 689 3.20 -21.14 29.40
C LYS A 689 4.72 -21.27 29.39
N ARG A 690 5.42 -20.21 28.95
CA ARG A 690 6.89 -20.12 28.99
C ARG A 690 7.35 -19.54 30.32
N LEU A 691 8.37 -20.14 30.91
CA LEU A 691 9.18 -19.57 31.98
C LEU A 691 10.03 -18.41 31.43
N THR A 692 10.08 -17.30 32.15
CA THR A 692 10.89 -16.11 31.84
C THR A 692 12.20 -16.17 32.62
N ASP A 693 13.33 -16.41 31.93
CA ASP A 693 14.66 -16.26 32.53
C ASP A 693 15.07 -14.79 32.68
N GLY A 694 15.69 -14.45 33.81
CA GLY A 694 16.23 -13.13 34.13
C GLY A 694 17.40 -12.65 33.24
N ASN A 695 18.04 -13.55 32.49
CA ASN A 695 19.18 -13.24 31.60
C ASN A 695 18.79 -13.01 30.12
N SER A 696 17.62 -12.44 29.86
CA SER A 696 17.12 -12.23 28.49
C SER A 696 17.42 -10.84 27.92
N GLU A 697 17.52 -10.72 26.59
CA GLU A 697 17.62 -9.45 25.84
C GLU A 697 16.51 -8.46 26.25
N ALA A 698 15.33 -8.97 26.67
CA ALA A 698 14.19 -8.18 27.13
C ALA A 698 14.35 -7.72 28.59
N ALA A 699 14.91 -8.58 29.46
CA ALA A 699 15.23 -8.22 30.83
C ALA A 699 16.31 -7.13 30.89
N PHE A 700 17.35 -7.22 30.04
CA PHE A 700 18.38 -6.17 29.90
C PHE A 700 17.74 -4.83 29.52
N LEU A 701 16.89 -4.80 28.49
CA LEU A 701 16.20 -3.57 28.08
C LEU A 701 15.31 -3.00 29.20
N LYS A 702 14.56 -3.86 29.90
CA LYS A 702 13.71 -3.43 31.02
C LYS A 702 14.55 -2.77 32.11
N LYS A 703 15.66 -3.40 32.51
CA LYS A 703 16.59 -2.86 33.50
C LYS A 703 17.18 -1.51 33.07
N ARG A 704 17.80 -1.45 31.88
CA ARG A 704 18.37 -0.22 31.31
C ARG A 704 17.36 0.94 31.34
N ARG A 705 16.16 0.71 30.79
CA ARG A 705 15.14 1.77 30.64
C ARG A 705 14.64 2.28 31.98
N LEU A 706 14.62 1.43 33.01
CA LEU A 706 14.28 1.84 34.37
C LEU A 706 15.39 2.72 34.96
N GLU A 707 16.65 2.28 34.89
CA GLU A 707 17.81 3.03 35.40
C GLU A 707 17.91 4.43 34.75
N VAL A 708 17.81 4.49 33.40
CA VAL A 708 17.82 5.77 32.68
C VAL A 708 16.62 6.65 33.04
N ALA A 709 15.43 6.06 33.20
CA ALA A 709 14.24 6.82 33.57
C ALA A 709 14.29 7.37 35.00
N GLU A 710 14.91 6.65 35.92
CA GLU A 710 15.11 7.08 37.31
C GLU A 710 16.12 8.21 37.39
N ALA A 711 17.29 8.05 36.76
CA ALA A 711 18.33 9.07 36.75
C ALA A 711 17.91 10.36 36.02
N ALA A 712 17.12 10.24 34.95
CA ALA A 712 16.62 11.39 34.21
C ALA A 712 15.58 12.25 34.97
N ARG A 713 15.12 11.84 36.17
CA ARG A 713 14.15 12.62 36.97
C ARG A 713 14.76 13.91 37.51
N GLU A 714 16.07 13.93 37.73
CA GLU A 714 16.80 15.07 38.31
C GLU A 714 17.18 16.12 37.25
N VAL A 715 16.99 15.82 35.96
CA VAL A 715 17.29 16.74 34.86
C VAL A 715 16.24 17.84 34.79
N ASP A 716 16.70 19.10 34.73
CA ASP A 716 15.81 20.23 34.47
C ASP A 716 15.14 20.10 33.09
N ARG A 717 13.80 20.02 33.10
CA ARG A 717 13.00 19.79 31.89
C ARG A 717 13.10 20.95 30.90
N THR A 718 13.22 22.17 31.39
CA THR A 718 13.27 23.38 30.55
C THR A 718 14.59 23.45 29.80
N ALA A 719 15.70 23.20 30.49
CA ALA A 719 17.02 23.09 29.91
C ALA A 719 17.10 21.95 28.89
N ALA A 720 16.59 20.76 29.23
CA ALA A 720 16.60 19.59 28.34
C ALA A 720 15.86 19.85 27.01
N CYS A 721 14.83 20.70 27.02
CA CYS A 721 14.05 21.07 25.84
C CYS A 721 14.64 22.23 25.02
N THR A 722 15.68 22.90 25.52
CA THR A 722 16.20 24.13 24.91
C THR A 722 17.47 23.83 24.10
N PRO A 723 17.45 24.04 22.76
CA PRO A 723 18.67 23.96 21.95
C PRO A 723 19.69 24.99 22.44
N VAL A 724 20.92 24.53 22.65
CA VAL A 724 22.05 25.39 22.99
C VAL A 724 22.68 25.88 21.68
N PRO A 725 22.98 27.20 21.54
CA PRO A 725 23.65 27.72 20.36
C PRO A 725 24.95 26.97 20.06
N GLN A 726 25.16 26.60 18.80
CA GLN A 726 26.37 25.93 18.31
C GLN A 726 27.05 26.77 17.24
N VAL A 727 28.37 26.63 17.11
CA VAL A 727 29.20 27.36 16.15
C VAL A 727 29.90 26.35 15.24
N VAL A 728 29.79 26.55 13.93
CA VAL A 728 30.45 25.70 12.91
C VAL A 728 31.96 25.63 13.16
N GLY A 729 32.50 24.42 13.16
CA GLY A 729 33.93 24.15 13.38
C GLY A 729 34.33 23.99 14.85
N ARG A 730 33.42 24.17 15.81
CA ARG A 730 33.64 23.86 17.24
C ARG A 730 32.79 22.67 17.68
N GLY A 731 33.36 21.84 18.57
CA GLY A 731 32.62 20.78 19.27
C GLY A 731 31.99 19.70 18.36
N GLY A 732 32.47 19.54 17.12
CA GLY A 732 31.89 18.61 16.15
C GLY A 732 30.65 19.12 15.42
N TRP A 733 30.37 20.44 15.44
CA TRP A 733 29.30 21.05 14.63
C TRP A 733 29.81 21.39 13.22
N GLU A 734 29.20 20.81 12.19
CA GLU A 734 29.61 20.95 10.79
C GLU A 734 28.56 21.70 9.93
N GLU A 735 28.92 22.03 8.68
CA GLU A 735 28.03 22.73 7.74
C GLU A 735 26.72 21.96 7.44
N SER A 736 26.81 20.63 7.41
CA SER A 736 25.66 19.72 7.32
C SER A 736 24.68 19.89 8.48
N HIS A 737 25.17 20.11 9.70
CA HIS A 737 24.34 20.38 10.88
C HIS A 737 23.66 21.74 10.76
N GLU A 738 24.38 22.77 10.32
CA GLU A 738 23.82 24.11 10.15
C GLU A 738 22.76 24.16 9.04
N THR A 739 22.97 23.41 7.96
CA THR A 739 21.99 23.27 6.87
C THR A 739 20.69 22.63 7.38
N GLU A 740 20.80 21.55 8.16
CA GLU A 740 19.63 20.88 8.74
C GLU A 740 18.92 21.75 9.77
N LYS A 741 19.67 22.48 10.62
CA LYS A 741 19.11 23.45 11.56
C LYS A 741 18.24 24.49 10.85
N LYS A 742 18.73 25.12 9.77
CA LYS A 742 17.96 26.09 8.97
C LYS A 742 16.69 25.47 8.39
N PHE A 743 16.76 24.22 7.92
CA PHE A 743 15.58 23.48 7.46
C PHE A 743 14.55 23.29 8.58
N LEU A 744 14.99 22.86 9.77
CA LEU A 744 14.12 22.62 10.93
C LEU A 744 13.48 23.93 11.44
N GLU A 745 14.21 25.04 11.44
CA GLU A 745 13.70 26.37 11.80
C GLU A 745 12.61 26.84 10.81
N ASN A 746 12.86 26.69 9.51
CA ASN A 746 11.86 27.01 8.48
C ASN A 746 10.61 26.14 8.62
N LYS A 747 10.80 24.85 8.94
CA LYS A 747 9.69 23.92 9.19
C LYS A 747 8.90 24.28 10.43
N PHE A 748 9.57 24.61 11.53
CA PHE A 748 8.95 25.09 12.76
C PHE A 748 8.09 26.32 12.49
N ARG A 749 8.62 27.29 11.72
CA ARG A 749 7.88 28.48 11.30
C ARG A 749 6.65 28.13 10.48
N ALA A 750 6.76 27.24 9.50
CA ALA A 750 5.61 26.79 8.71
C ALA A 750 4.54 26.11 9.58
N ARG A 751 4.94 25.31 10.57
CA ARG A 751 4.03 24.69 11.55
C ARG A 751 3.35 25.71 12.45
N PHE A 752 4.07 26.75 12.86
CA PHE A 752 3.51 27.83 13.66
C PHE A 752 2.41 28.58 12.90
N LEU A 753 2.65 28.90 11.62
CA LEU A 753 1.65 29.53 10.76
C LEU A 753 0.42 28.63 10.54
N GLN A 754 0.64 27.32 10.38
CA GLN A 754 -0.46 26.36 10.32
C GLN A 754 -1.26 26.29 11.63
N ALA A 755 -0.60 26.35 12.79
CA ALA A 755 -1.27 26.34 14.09
C ALA A 755 -2.10 27.61 14.34
N ILE A 756 -1.71 28.75 13.77
CA ILE A 756 -2.55 29.98 13.75
C ILE A 756 -3.83 29.71 12.95
N ARG A 757 -3.70 29.13 11.74
CA ARG A 757 -4.83 28.80 10.86
C ARG A 757 -5.81 27.83 11.53
N GLU A 758 -5.31 26.85 12.28
CA GLU A 758 -6.11 25.87 13.02
C GLU A 758 -6.75 26.43 14.31
N GLY A 759 -6.54 27.71 14.63
CA GLY A 759 -7.03 28.33 15.86
C GLY A 759 -6.28 27.88 17.13
N ALA A 760 -5.32 26.95 17.01
CA ALA A 760 -4.50 26.49 18.11
C ALA A 760 -3.62 27.60 18.67
N VAL A 761 -3.21 28.60 17.89
CA VAL A 761 -2.57 29.83 18.38
C VAL A 761 -3.55 30.99 18.21
N PRO A 762 -4.09 31.56 19.30
CA PRO A 762 -5.09 32.63 19.21
C PRO A 762 -4.54 33.87 18.50
N TRP A 763 -5.36 34.50 17.64
CA TRP A 763 -4.98 35.73 16.94
C TRP A 763 -4.62 36.88 17.89
N SER A 764 -5.29 36.92 19.06
CA SER A 764 -5.02 37.86 20.15
C SER A 764 -3.58 37.77 20.64
N ASP A 765 -2.99 36.58 20.62
CA ASP A 765 -1.68 36.29 21.20
C ASP A 765 -0.54 36.63 20.23
N LEU A 766 -0.87 36.98 18.99
CA LEU A 766 0.10 37.32 17.96
C LEU A 766 0.51 38.80 18.05
N SER A 767 1.82 39.03 18.01
CA SER A 767 2.39 40.35 17.78
C SER A 767 2.12 40.84 16.35
N ALA A 768 2.13 42.16 16.13
CA ALA A 768 1.89 42.73 14.80
C ALA A 768 2.78 42.14 13.68
N PRO A 769 4.10 41.93 13.89
CA PRO A 769 4.95 41.29 12.87
C PRO A 769 4.54 39.85 12.54
N LEU A 770 4.05 39.08 13.52
CA LEU A 770 3.58 37.71 13.30
C LEU A 770 2.24 37.68 12.55
N ARG A 771 1.36 38.66 12.80
CA ARG A 771 0.10 38.82 12.06
C ARG A 771 0.38 39.12 10.58
N GLU A 772 1.28 40.07 10.29
CA GLU A 772 1.66 40.40 8.92
C GLU A 772 2.28 39.19 8.19
N LEU A 773 3.15 38.46 8.87
CA LEU A 773 3.74 37.24 8.34
C LEU A 773 2.67 36.18 7.99
N TYR A 774 1.67 36.00 8.85
CA TYR A 774 0.57 35.07 8.61
C TYR A 774 -0.26 35.48 7.39
N LEU A 775 -0.61 36.76 7.27
CA LEU A 775 -1.39 37.26 6.12
C LEU A 775 -0.68 37.00 4.79
N ARG A 776 0.64 37.27 4.72
CA ARG A 776 1.45 36.96 3.53
C ARG A 776 1.48 35.46 3.22
N PHE A 777 1.55 34.63 4.25
CA PHE A 777 1.49 33.17 4.10
C PHE A 777 0.14 32.71 3.55
N GLU A 778 -0.96 33.27 4.05
CA GLU A 778 -2.31 32.97 3.61
C GLU A 778 -2.54 33.38 2.15
N GLU A 779 -2.16 34.61 1.76
CA GLU A 779 -2.23 35.08 0.37
C GLU A 779 -1.45 34.17 -0.58
N HIS A 780 -0.23 33.78 -0.18
CA HIS A 780 0.61 32.89 -0.98
C HIS A 780 -0.01 31.50 -1.13
N ASP A 781 -0.56 30.92 -0.06
CA ASP A 781 -1.19 29.60 -0.08
C ASP A 781 -2.51 29.61 -0.88
N GLN A 782 -3.30 30.69 -0.79
CA GLN A 782 -4.48 30.90 -1.64
C GLN A 782 -4.11 30.98 -3.11
N LYS A 783 -3.04 31.71 -3.45
CA LYS A 783 -2.53 31.80 -4.83
C LYS A 783 -2.08 30.44 -5.36
N LEU A 784 -1.35 29.66 -4.55
CA LEU A 784 -0.94 28.31 -4.93
C LEU A 784 -2.12 27.38 -5.18
N SER A 785 -3.14 27.43 -4.31
CA SER A 785 -4.38 26.64 -4.47
C SER A 785 -5.14 27.05 -5.74
N ALA A 786 -5.25 28.35 -6.01
CA ALA A 786 -5.89 28.87 -7.22
C ALA A 786 -5.11 28.48 -8.50
N ASP A 787 -3.78 28.55 -8.47
CA ASP A 787 -2.93 28.14 -9.60
C ASP A 787 -2.96 26.63 -9.84
N ALA A 788 -3.04 25.82 -8.78
CA ALA A 788 -3.24 24.37 -8.89
C ALA A 788 -4.60 24.06 -9.53
N MET A 789 -5.69 24.66 -9.04
CA MET A 789 -7.02 24.52 -9.63
C MET A 789 -7.07 24.96 -11.11
N LYS A 790 -6.41 26.08 -11.45
CA LYS A 790 -6.34 26.60 -12.84
C LYS A 790 -5.52 25.70 -13.77
N ARG A 791 -4.37 25.17 -13.33
CA ARG A 791 -3.56 24.26 -14.15
C ARG A 791 -4.28 22.94 -14.44
N GLU A 792 -5.15 22.51 -13.54
CA GLU A 792 -5.84 21.22 -13.62
C GLU A 792 -7.17 21.28 -14.39
N SER A 793 -7.84 22.45 -14.45
CA SER A 793 -9.03 22.62 -15.31
C SER A 793 -8.73 22.46 -16.81
N PHE A 794 -7.47 22.60 -17.21
CA PHE A 794 -7.02 22.41 -18.60
C PHE A 794 -6.81 20.93 -18.99
N GLN A 795 -6.80 19.98 -18.03
CA GLN A 795 -6.40 18.58 -18.32
C GLN A 795 -7.57 17.61 -18.60
N PHE A 796 -8.85 17.99 -18.43
CA PHE A 796 -9.96 17.02 -18.46
C PHE A 796 -11.22 17.41 -19.25
N LYS A 797 -11.22 18.49 -20.05
CA LYS A 797 -12.22 18.59 -21.11
C LYS A 797 -11.78 17.67 -22.24
N ARG A 798 -12.64 16.71 -22.66
CA ARG A 798 -12.43 15.95 -23.91
C ARG A 798 -12.06 16.99 -24.97
N PRO A 799 -10.87 16.90 -25.58
CA PRO A 799 -10.50 17.85 -26.61
C PRO A 799 -11.58 17.79 -27.69
N ASN A 800 -11.99 18.94 -28.22
CA ASN A 800 -12.90 18.94 -29.36
C ASN A 800 -12.25 18.11 -30.48
N PHE A 801 -13.03 17.20 -31.07
CA PHE A 801 -12.57 16.46 -32.23
C PHE A 801 -12.16 17.49 -33.30
N PRO A 802 -10.91 17.45 -33.79
CA PRO A 802 -10.43 18.49 -34.69
C PRO A 802 -11.19 18.43 -36.02
N ASP A 803 -11.32 19.58 -36.66
CA ASP A 803 -11.77 19.60 -38.05
C ASP A 803 -10.66 19.02 -38.93
N LEU A 804 -10.97 17.91 -39.58
CA LEU A 804 -10.06 17.18 -40.47
C LEU A 804 -10.39 17.39 -41.95
N SER A 805 -11.35 18.28 -42.26
CA SER A 805 -11.77 18.55 -43.62
C SER A 805 -10.62 19.08 -44.49
N GLY A 806 -10.52 18.58 -45.72
CA GLY A 806 -9.42 18.90 -46.64
C GLY A 806 -8.10 18.14 -46.37
N GLY A 807 -8.03 17.38 -45.27
CA GLY A 807 -6.86 16.57 -44.93
C GLY A 807 -6.76 15.26 -45.72
N THR A 808 -5.76 14.47 -45.37
CA THR A 808 -5.51 13.13 -45.91
C THR A 808 -5.51 12.08 -44.81
N VAL A 809 -5.96 10.86 -45.13
CA VAL A 809 -6.05 9.76 -44.16
C VAL A 809 -5.40 8.50 -44.70
N TRP A 810 -4.78 7.76 -43.80
CA TRP A 810 -4.24 6.42 -44.04
C TRP A 810 -4.65 5.50 -42.90
N TRP A 811 -4.79 4.21 -43.17
CA TRP A 811 -5.12 3.18 -42.19
C TRP A 811 -4.28 1.93 -42.42
N THR A 812 -4.12 1.13 -41.36
CA THR A 812 -3.37 -0.13 -41.45
C THR A 812 -4.15 -1.18 -42.24
N GLU A 813 -3.44 -2.17 -42.79
CA GLU A 813 -4.05 -3.32 -43.47
C GLU A 813 -5.04 -4.06 -42.56
N GLU A 814 -4.69 -4.23 -41.28
CA GLU A 814 -5.58 -4.81 -40.26
C GLU A 814 -6.91 -4.04 -40.08
N VAL A 815 -6.87 -2.70 -40.16
CA VAL A 815 -8.07 -1.87 -40.09
C VAL A 815 -8.91 -2.05 -41.35
N GLN A 816 -8.26 -2.16 -42.51
CA GLN A 816 -8.92 -2.43 -43.79
C GLN A 816 -9.59 -3.80 -43.80
N GLU A 817 -8.91 -4.85 -43.34
CA GLU A 817 -9.47 -6.19 -43.19
C GLU A 817 -10.65 -6.22 -42.20
N SER A 818 -10.55 -5.50 -41.08
CA SER A 818 -11.58 -5.51 -40.03
C SER A 818 -12.84 -4.72 -40.38
N ALA A 819 -12.72 -3.65 -41.16
CA ALA A 819 -13.83 -2.72 -41.42
C ALA A 819 -14.32 -2.72 -42.87
N GLY A 820 -13.52 -3.24 -43.81
CA GLY A 820 -13.77 -3.18 -45.25
C GLY A 820 -13.42 -1.81 -45.85
N GLU A 821 -12.66 -1.82 -46.96
CA GLU A 821 -12.15 -0.60 -47.61
C GLU A 821 -13.26 0.35 -48.06
N VAL A 822 -14.36 -0.19 -48.60
CA VAL A 822 -15.51 0.60 -49.08
C VAL A 822 -16.11 1.44 -47.95
N PHE A 823 -16.27 0.85 -46.77
CA PHE A 823 -16.80 1.54 -45.60
C PHE A 823 -15.83 2.61 -45.09
N LEU A 824 -14.53 2.31 -45.02
CA LEU A 824 -13.52 3.28 -44.60
C LEU A 824 -13.46 4.50 -45.52
N ARG A 825 -13.54 4.29 -46.85
CA ARG A 825 -13.60 5.37 -47.84
C ARG A 825 -14.86 6.23 -47.68
N GLN A 826 -16.01 5.63 -47.35
CA GLN A 826 -17.24 6.38 -47.06
C GLN A 826 -17.11 7.26 -45.81
N VAL A 827 -16.51 6.74 -44.74
CA VAL A 827 -16.27 7.51 -43.50
C VAL A 827 -15.26 8.64 -43.74
N ALA A 828 -14.17 8.36 -44.47
CA ALA A 828 -13.19 9.38 -44.87
C ALA A 828 -13.86 10.53 -45.63
N ARG A 829 -14.74 10.22 -46.60
CA ARG A 829 -15.49 11.22 -47.36
C ARG A 829 -16.40 12.08 -46.48
N LYS A 830 -17.06 11.48 -45.49
CA LYS A 830 -17.90 12.22 -44.52
C LYS A 830 -17.09 13.18 -43.64
N LEU A 831 -15.84 12.82 -43.32
CA LEU A 831 -14.91 13.67 -42.59
C LEU A 831 -14.15 14.67 -43.48
N GLY A 832 -14.41 14.69 -44.79
CA GLY A 832 -13.72 15.56 -45.74
C GLY A 832 -12.26 15.16 -46.01
N LEU A 833 -11.89 13.91 -45.72
CA LEU A 833 -10.52 13.37 -45.84
C LEU A 833 -10.31 12.67 -47.20
N ARG A 834 -9.14 12.88 -47.80
CA ARG A 834 -8.68 12.14 -48.99
C ARG A 834 -7.82 10.95 -48.59
N VAL A 835 -8.11 9.78 -49.13
CA VAL A 835 -7.35 8.56 -48.84
C VAL A 835 -6.05 8.59 -49.62
N VAL A 836 -4.94 8.34 -48.94
CA VAL A 836 -3.61 8.25 -49.55
C VAL A 836 -3.04 6.85 -49.38
N GLU A 837 -2.31 6.36 -50.37
CA GLU A 837 -1.63 5.05 -50.30
C GLU A 837 -0.35 5.14 -49.46
N ASN A 838 0.33 6.28 -49.53
CA ASN A 838 1.54 6.53 -48.78
C ASN A 838 1.23 7.13 -47.41
N ARG A 839 1.54 6.39 -46.35
CA ARG A 839 1.35 6.81 -44.95
C ARG A 839 2.02 8.13 -44.58
N ARG A 840 3.09 8.55 -45.26
CA ARG A 840 3.77 9.85 -44.98
C ARG A 840 2.90 11.04 -45.35
N ASP A 841 2.11 10.87 -46.40
CA ASP A 841 1.28 11.93 -46.98
C ASP A 841 -0.03 12.11 -46.20
N ALA A 842 -0.32 11.21 -45.26
CA ALA A 842 -1.51 11.24 -44.41
C ALA A 842 -1.38 12.31 -43.32
N THR A 843 -2.43 13.10 -43.10
CA THR A 843 -2.54 13.99 -41.94
C THR A 843 -3.11 13.26 -40.71
N ALA A 844 -3.90 12.22 -40.95
CA ALA A 844 -4.52 11.38 -39.92
C ALA A 844 -4.27 9.89 -40.18
N HIS A 845 -3.99 9.14 -39.11
CA HIS A 845 -3.85 7.69 -39.12
C HIS A 845 -5.00 7.05 -38.36
N VAL A 846 -5.58 5.99 -38.92
CA VAL A 846 -6.57 5.17 -38.24
C VAL A 846 -5.92 3.84 -37.84
N TRP A 847 -5.91 3.56 -36.54
CA TRP A 847 -5.42 2.31 -35.97
C TRP A 847 -6.57 1.48 -35.41
N ARG A 848 -6.34 0.19 -35.20
CA ARG A 848 -7.35 -0.70 -34.62
C ARG A 848 -7.70 -0.27 -33.20
N GLN A 849 -6.68 -0.03 -32.37
CA GLN A 849 -6.77 0.51 -31.02
C GLN A 849 -5.58 1.45 -30.75
N LEU A 850 -5.73 2.42 -29.84
CA LEU A 850 -4.60 3.30 -29.47
C LEU A 850 -3.56 2.62 -28.57
N THR A 851 -3.96 1.57 -27.84
CA THR A 851 -3.10 0.77 -26.96
C THR A 851 -2.23 -0.22 -27.74
N GLU A 852 -2.60 -0.51 -28.97
CA GLU A 852 -1.85 -1.35 -29.91
C GLU A 852 -1.44 -0.45 -31.08
N PRO A 853 -0.36 0.34 -30.92
CA PRO A 853 0.12 1.15 -32.02
C PRO A 853 0.43 0.26 -33.23
N GLY A 854 0.35 0.84 -34.44
CA GLY A 854 0.84 0.15 -35.64
C GLY A 854 2.30 -0.28 -35.52
N SER A 855 2.90 -0.74 -36.62
CA SER A 855 4.32 -1.11 -36.64
C SER A 855 5.19 0.01 -36.02
N HIS A 856 6.34 -0.33 -35.42
CA HIS A 856 7.26 0.68 -34.87
C HIS A 856 7.54 1.82 -35.87
N HIS A 857 7.58 1.50 -37.17
CA HIS A 857 7.68 2.46 -38.25
C HIS A 857 6.54 3.50 -38.25
N ASP A 858 5.29 3.09 -38.08
CA ASP A 858 4.13 3.99 -38.10
C ASP A 858 4.22 4.99 -36.96
N MET A 859 4.67 4.56 -35.79
CA MET A 859 4.85 5.46 -34.66
C MET A 859 5.95 6.50 -34.88
N TRP A 860 7.08 6.12 -35.49
CA TRP A 860 8.15 7.06 -35.83
C TRP A 860 7.68 8.11 -36.86
N ALA A 861 6.92 7.68 -37.87
CA ALA A 861 6.36 8.59 -38.86
C ALA A 861 5.38 9.58 -38.21
N VAL A 862 4.48 9.10 -37.36
CA VAL A 862 3.50 9.91 -36.63
C VAL A 862 4.19 10.92 -35.68
N ALA A 863 5.16 10.45 -34.88
CA ALA A 863 5.81 11.27 -33.86
C ALA A 863 6.72 12.35 -34.47
N LEU A 864 7.43 12.05 -35.55
CA LEU A 864 8.32 13.03 -36.19
C LEU A 864 7.56 14.06 -37.03
N HIS A 865 6.53 13.63 -37.77
CA HIS A 865 5.74 14.53 -38.62
C HIS A 865 4.63 15.29 -37.87
N GLY A 866 4.29 14.87 -36.65
CA GLY A 866 3.19 15.48 -35.91
C GLY A 866 1.83 15.20 -36.55
N LYS A 867 1.41 13.94 -36.54
CA LYS A 867 0.16 13.49 -37.17
C LYS A 867 -0.96 13.29 -36.16
N PHE A 868 -2.20 13.26 -36.66
CA PHE A 868 -3.35 12.82 -35.89
C PHE A 868 -3.44 11.29 -35.91
N VAL A 869 -3.75 10.66 -34.79
CA VAL A 869 -3.98 9.20 -34.71
C VAL A 869 -5.28 8.95 -33.99
N MET A 870 -6.15 8.12 -34.55
CA MET A 870 -7.41 7.77 -33.91
C MET A 870 -7.66 6.28 -34.01
N ASP A 871 -8.39 5.73 -33.03
CA ASP A 871 -8.84 4.37 -33.14
C ASP A 871 -10.01 4.23 -34.13
N LEU A 872 -10.28 3.00 -34.53
CA LEU A 872 -11.34 2.69 -35.48
C LEU A 872 -12.73 3.11 -34.96
N ARG A 873 -12.95 3.14 -33.63
CA ARG A 873 -14.21 3.59 -33.01
C ARG A 873 -14.38 5.10 -33.17
N CYS A 874 -13.33 5.87 -32.95
CA CYS A 874 -13.23 7.32 -33.14
C CYS A 874 -13.48 7.69 -34.59
N PHE A 875 -12.85 6.98 -35.52
CA PHE A 875 -13.06 7.20 -36.94
C PHE A 875 -14.50 6.89 -37.35
N ARG A 876 -15.06 5.74 -36.94
CA ARG A 876 -16.45 5.33 -37.23
C ARG A 876 -17.49 6.31 -36.71
N SER A 877 -17.29 6.81 -35.50
CA SER A 877 -18.23 7.67 -34.80
C SER A 877 -18.07 9.16 -35.15
N GLN A 878 -17.08 9.51 -35.98
CA GLN A 878 -16.70 10.89 -36.28
C GLN A 878 -16.35 11.68 -35.00
N GLY A 879 -15.57 11.05 -34.12
CA GLY A 879 -15.12 11.66 -32.88
C GLY A 879 -16.13 11.64 -31.73
N LYS A 880 -17.31 11.02 -31.89
CA LYS A 880 -18.33 10.93 -30.84
C LYS A 880 -18.02 9.85 -29.79
N ALA A 881 -17.32 8.79 -30.17
CA ALA A 881 -16.94 7.66 -29.33
C ALA A 881 -15.59 7.06 -29.79
N GLY A 882 -14.79 6.48 -28.91
CA GLY A 882 -13.43 6.03 -29.17
C GLY A 882 -12.38 7.09 -28.89
N GLY A 883 -11.11 6.68 -29.00
CA GLY A 883 -9.96 7.48 -28.62
C GLY A 883 -9.23 8.15 -29.79
N PHE A 884 -8.64 9.32 -29.55
CA PHE A 884 -7.66 9.92 -30.45
C PHE A 884 -6.49 10.60 -29.74
N LEU A 885 -5.38 10.72 -30.47
CA LEU A 885 -4.12 11.36 -30.11
C LEU A 885 -3.75 12.38 -31.17
N VAL A 886 -3.29 13.55 -30.74
CA VAL A 886 -2.67 14.54 -31.61
C VAL A 886 -1.18 14.55 -31.30
N TYR A 887 -0.33 14.25 -32.28
CA TYR A 887 1.13 14.38 -32.12
C TYR A 887 1.56 15.75 -32.66
N LYS A 888 2.40 16.47 -31.91
CA LYS A 888 3.12 17.62 -32.47
C LYS A 888 4.42 17.16 -33.12
N ALA A 889 4.82 17.84 -34.19
CA ALA A 889 6.01 17.49 -34.93
C ALA A 889 7.27 17.78 -34.10
N ALA A 890 8.08 16.75 -33.81
CA ALA A 890 9.29 16.87 -32.99
C ALA A 890 10.43 17.69 -33.63
N ILE A 891 10.21 18.19 -34.85
CA ILE A 891 11.19 18.83 -35.73
C ILE A 891 11.27 20.36 -35.61
N GLY A 892 10.41 20.97 -34.79
CA GLY A 892 10.38 22.44 -34.58
C GLY A 892 11.56 23.01 -33.79
N VAL A 893 12.28 22.15 -33.05
CA VAL A 893 13.47 22.51 -32.26
C VAL A 893 14.73 22.26 -33.09
N GLN A 894 15.67 23.20 -33.09
CA GLN A 894 16.96 23.03 -33.76
C GLN A 894 17.79 21.96 -33.07
N ARG A 895 18.12 20.91 -33.81
CA ARG A 895 18.91 19.78 -33.30
C ARG A 895 19.96 19.34 -34.31
N THR A 896 21.14 19.03 -33.82
CA THR A 896 22.18 18.34 -34.60
C THR A 896 22.07 16.85 -34.33
N VAL A 897 21.95 16.05 -35.38
CA VAL A 897 21.67 14.62 -35.32
C VAL A 897 22.87 13.84 -35.84
N PHE A 898 23.27 12.83 -35.11
CA PHE A 898 24.20 11.79 -35.56
C PHE A 898 23.49 10.44 -35.53
N ILE A 899 23.68 9.65 -36.58
CA ILE A 899 23.18 8.28 -36.66
C ILE A 899 24.40 7.38 -36.77
N SER A 900 24.57 6.46 -35.83
CA SER A 900 25.68 5.52 -35.88
C SER A 900 25.60 4.66 -37.14
N PRO A 901 26.74 4.24 -37.72
CA PRO A 901 26.72 3.33 -38.87
C PRO A 901 25.98 2.01 -38.59
N ARG A 902 26.04 1.53 -37.34
CA ARG A 902 25.35 0.31 -36.90
C ARG A 902 23.84 0.52 -36.87
N PHE A 903 23.36 1.61 -36.28
CA PHE A 903 21.94 1.95 -36.29
C PHE A 903 21.42 2.17 -37.72
N ALA A 904 22.20 2.83 -38.58
CA ALA A 904 21.84 3.02 -39.97
C ALA A 904 21.72 1.71 -40.76
N ARG A 905 22.49 0.68 -40.40
CA ARG A 905 22.41 -0.66 -40.98
C ARG A 905 21.23 -1.47 -40.41
N ASP A 906 21.14 -1.55 -39.09
CA ASP A 906 20.21 -2.43 -38.38
C ASP A 906 18.77 -1.86 -38.41
N HIS A 907 18.65 -0.54 -38.55
CA HIS A 907 17.38 0.19 -38.62
C HIS A 907 17.33 1.15 -39.82
N ALA A 908 17.73 0.67 -40.99
CA ALA A 908 17.85 1.46 -42.23
C ALA A 908 16.59 2.25 -42.64
N HIS A 909 15.40 1.80 -42.27
CA HIS A 909 14.15 2.51 -42.53
C HIS A 909 13.96 3.71 -41.57
N ILE A 910 14.18 3.51 -40.26
CA ILE A 910 14.10 4.58 -39.25
C ILE A 910 15.18 5.63 -39.52
N ALA A 911 16.40 5.18 -39.83
CA ALA A 911 17.51 6.07 -40.17
C ALA A 911 17.19 6.92 -41.41
N ARG A 912 16.62 6.32 -42.47
CA ARG A 912 16.17 7.08 -43.65
C ARG A 912 15.09 8.10 -43.31
N GLU A 913 14.17 7.76 -42.41
CA GLU A 913 13.11 8.68 -41.95
C GLU A 913 13.72 9.88 -41.22
N ILE A 914 14.57 9.64 -40.22
CA ILE A 914 15.27 10.67 -39.45
C ILE A 914 16.09 11.58 -40.38
N LEU A 915 16.85 11.00 -41.31
CA LEU A 915 17.69 11.76 -42.25
C LEU A 915 16.86 12.58 -43.23
N SER A 916 15.64 12.16 -43.57
CA SER A 916 14.76 12.93 -44.45
C SER A 916 14.47 14.33 -43.89
N PHE A 917 14.33 14.46 -42.56
CA PHE A 917 14.13 15.73 -41.86
C PHE A 917 15.37 16.62 -41.81
N CYS A 918 16.54 16.08 -42.16
CA CYS A 918 17.78 16.84 -42.25
C CYS A 918 18.04 17.38 -43.68
N LYS A 919 17.24 16.97 -44.67
CA LYS A 919 17.44 17.31 -46.09
C LYS A 919 16.98 18.75 -46.44
N PRO A 920 17.55 19.36 -47.50
CA PRO A 920 17.20 20.71 -47.94
C PRO A 920 15.72 20.95 -48.21
N PHE A 921 15.00 19.96 -48.74
CA PHE A 921 13.57 20.06 -49.07
C PHE A 921 12.68 20.35 -47.84
N TYR A 922 13.12 19.97 -46.64
CA TYR A 922 12.41 20.24 -45.39
C TYR A 922 12.94 21.49 -44.65
N ARG A 923 13.89 22.24 -45.24
CA ARG A 923 14.40 23.50 -44.66
C ARG A 923 13.30 24.55 -44.69
N GLY A 924 12.75 24.83 -43.50
CA GLY A 924 11.59 25.69 -43.29
C GLY A 924 10.56 25.05 -42.35
N ILE A 925 10.47 23.72 -42.38
CA ILE A 925 9.57 22.92 -41.53
C ILE A 925 10.37 22.20 -40.44
N SER A 926 11.54 21.63 -40.78
CA SER A 926 12.47 21.01 -39.85
C SER A 926 13.69 21.90 -39.62
N LYS A 927 14.11 22.00 -38.35
CA LYS A 927 15.37 22.66 -37.95
C LYS A 927 16.50 21.67 -37.67
N TRP A 928 16.31 20.40 -38.02
CA TRP A 928 17.31 19.35 -37.77
C TRP A 928 18.43 19.40 -38.81
N ARG A 929 19.65 19.09 -38.37
CA ARG A 929 20.84 19.00 -39.23
C ARG A 929 21.57 17.70 -38.92
N SER A 930 21.89 16.91 -39.93
CA SER A 930 22.68 15.69 -39.75
C SER A 930 24.18 16.00 -39.83
N LEU A 931 24.97 15.40 -38.94
CA LEU A 931 26.41 15.27 -39.06
C LEU A 931 26.74 13.79 -39.27
N ASN A 932 27.43 13.48 -40.36
CA ASN A 932 27.81 12.09 -40.68
C ASN A 932 29.19 11.72 -40.13
N ASP A 933 29.99 12.72 -39.73
CA ASP A 933 31.30 12.52 -39.11
C ASP A 933 31.16 12.44 -37.58
N ALA A 934 31.56 11.30 -37.00
CA ALA A 934 31.50 11.04 -35.58
C ALA A 934 32.38 12.01 -34.77
N GLU A 935 33.54 12.41 -35.29
CA GLU A 935 34.44 13.33 -34.57
C GLU A 935 33.94 14.77 -34.58
N ALA A 936 33.42 15.25 -35.71
CA ALA A 936 32.71 16.53 -35.77
C ALA A 936 31.49 16.55 -34.83
N PHE A 937 30.75 15.44 -34.73
CA PHE A 937 29.61 15.35 -33.81
C PHE A 937 30.06 15.37 -32.34
N ARG A 938 31.10 14.64 -31.94
CA ARG A 938 31.64 14.70 -30.56
C ARG A 938 32.03 16.12 -30.16
N ARG A 939 32.70 16.86 -31.05
CA ARG A 939 33.05 18.28 -30.82
C ARG A 939 31.80 19.13 -30.61
N THR A 940 30.79 18.95 -31.45
CA THR A 940 29.51 19.68 -31.35
C THR A 940 28.75 19.33 -30.06
N ALA A 941 28.74 18.05 -29.67
CA ALA A 941 28.09 17.58 -28.45
C ALA A 941 28.76 18.12 -27.19
N GLN A 942 30.09 18.11 -27.15
CA GLN A 942 30.85 18.69 -26.04
C GLN A 942 30.60 20.20 -25.91
N GLN A 943 30.57 20.93 -27.02
CA GLN A 943 30.21 22.36 -27.02
C GLN A 943 28.80 22.59 -26.47
N ALA A 944 27.83 21.77 -26.87
CA ALA A 944 26.45 21.87 -26.38
C ALA A 944 26.33 21.58 -24.87
N ILE A 945 27.09 20.61 -24.35
CA ILE A 945 27.16 20.30 -22.91
C ILE A 945 27.77 21.48 -22.14
N THR A 946 28.92 22.01 -22.58
CA THR A 946 29.57 23.17 -21.96
C THR A 946 28.68 24.41 -21.97
N ALA A 947 27.95 24.63 -23.06
CA ALA A 947 26.99 25.74 -23.19
C ALA A 947 25.66 25.53 -22.42
N LYS A 948 25.55 24.46 -21.60
CA LYS A 948 24.34 24.07 -20.86
C LYS A 948 23.10 23.89 -21.76
N LYS A 949 23.30 23.48 -23.02
CA LYS A 949 22.25 23.16 -24.00
C LYS A 949 22.34 21.70 -24.48
N PRO A 950 22.42 20.69 -23.60
CA PRO A 950 22.69 19.31 -23.98
C PRO A 950 21.58 18.66 -24.83
N THR A 951 20.40 19.28 -24.92
CA THR A 951 19.26 18.78 -25.70
C THR A 951 19.30 19.19 -27.17
N THR A 952 20.24 20.05 -27.60
CA THR A 952 20.40 20.46 -29.00
C THR A 952 21.16 19.45 -29.85
N VAL A 953 21.66 18.36 -29.25
CA VAL A 953 22.36 17.27 -29.94
C VAL A 953 21.65 15.93 -29.69
N LEU A 954 21.56 15.10 -30.72
CA LEU A 954 20.88 13.80 -30.73
C LEU A 954 21.81 12.75 -31.33
N ALA A 955 21.97 11.62 -30.66
CA ALA A 955 22.67 10.45 -31.19
C ALA A 955 21.71 9.26 -31.25
N PHE A 956 21.62 8.63 -32.42
CA PHE A 956 20.89 7.38 -32.61
C PHE A 956 21.88 6.23 -32.73
N GLY A 957 21.73 5.21 -31.89
CA GLY A 957 22.66 4.08 -31.80
C GLY A 957 21.99 2.80 -31.31
N THR A 958 22.69 1.68 -31.40
CA THR A 958 22.29 0.39 -30.83
C THR A 958 22.83 0.23 -29.41
N ASP A 959 22.52 -0.88 -28.73
CA ASP A 959 23.09 -1.18 -27.40
C ASP A 959 24.62 -1.18 -27.41
N GLU A 960 25.23 -1.59 -28.52
CA GLU A 960 26.68 -1.63 -28.65
C GLU A 960 27.31 -0.25 -28.87
N ASP A 961 26.52 0.75 -29.23
CA ASP A 961 26.97 2.14 -29.38
C ASP A 961 26.88 2.92 -28.04
N GLU A 962 26.29 2.33 -27.00
CA GLU A 962 26.11 2.95 -25.69
C GLU A 962 27.41 3.35 -24.98
N PRO A 963 28.53 2.61 -25.06
CA PRO A 963 29.80 3.05 -24.49
C PRO A 963 30.29 4.38 -25.08
N ASP A 964 30.05 4.60 -26.38
CA ASP A 964 30.54 5.77 -27.10
C ASP A 964 29.63 6.99 -26.92
N TRP A 965 28.31 6.78 -26.77
CA TRP A 965 27.32 7.87 -26.82
C TRP A 965 26.35 7.92 -25.65
N GLY A 966 26.33 6.92 -24.78
CA GLY A 966 25.38 6.79 -23.66
C GLY A 966 25.50 7.89 -22.60
N HIS A 967 26.63 8.61 -22.57
CA HIS A 967 26.81 9.80 -21.74
C HIS A 967 26.00 11.02 -22.23
N LEU A 968 25.52 11.01 -23.47
CA LEU A 968 24.69 12.08 -24.01
C LEU A 968 23.29 12.00 -23.42
N LYS A 969 22.76 13.16 -23.00
CA LYS A 969 21.41 13.27 -22.44
C LYS A 969 20.33 12.67 -23.36
N LEU A 970 20.53 12.77 -24.68
CA LEU A 970 19.61 12.30 -25.70
C LEU A 970 20.28 11.29 -26.66
N PHE A 971 20.78 10.20 -26.09
CA PHE A 971 21.10 8.98 -26.82
C PHE A 971 19.84 8.12 -26.96
N LEU A 972 19.51 7.70 -28.18
CA LEU A 972 18.27 7.00 -28.50
C LEU A 972 18.51 5.70 -29.26
N LYS A 973 17.82 4.66 -28.79
CA LYS A 973 17.70 3.37 -29.44
C LYS A 973 16.37 3.27 -30.20
N SER A 974 16.21 2.27 -31.06
CA SER A 974 15.00 2.10 -31.89
C SER A 974 13.72 1.92 -31.09
N GLY A 975 13.80 1.39 -29.86
CA GLY A 975 12.70 1.25 -28.91
C GLY A 975 12.41 2.48 -28.04
N ASP A 976 13.26 3.51 -28.05
CA ASP A 976 13.16 4.67 -27.14
C ASP A 976 12.16 5.75 -27.59
N LEU A 977 11.14 5.38 -28.37
CA LEU A 977 10.18 6.34 -28.93
C LEU A 977 9.42 7.12 -27.83
N SER A 978 9.13 6.48 -26.69
CA SER A 978 8.52 7.13 -25.53
C SER A 978 9.36 8.31 -25.00
N ARG A 979 10.69 8.25 -25.13
CA ARG A 979 11.59 9.36 -24.77
C ARG A 979 11.41 10.52 -25.73
N ILE A 980 11.28 10.29 -27.04
CA ILE A 980 10.99 11.35 -28.02
C ILE A 980 9.65 12.04 -27.70
N MET A 981 8.62 11.25 -27.40
CA MET A 981 7.29 11.78 -27.05
C MET A 981 7.32 12.62 -25.76
N SER A 982 8.21 12.29 -24.81
CA SER A 982 8.36 13.04 -23.55
C SER A 982 9.10 14.37 -23.67
N TRP A 983 9.81 14.63 -24.79
CA TRP A 983 10.67 15.80 -24.93
C TRP A 983 9.94 17.13 -25.07
N ASP A 984 8.65 17.08 -25.39
CA ASP A 984 7.82 18.26 -25.56
C ASP A 984 6.57 18.07 -24.70
N ALA A 985 6.68 18.30 -23.39
CA ALA A 985 5.66 17.98 -22.38
C ALA A 985 4.31 18.74 -22.52
N LYS A 986 4.09 19.45 -23.65
CA LYS A 986 2.82 20.07 -24.08
C LYS A 986 2.24 19.43 -25.36
N SER A 987 2.68 18.23 -25.77
CA SER A 987 2.57 17.78 -27.17
C SER A 987 1.53 16.73 -27.53
N SER A 988 0.80 16.14 -26.57
CA SER A 988 -0.32 15.26 -26.88
C SER A 988 -1.54 15.60 -26.03
N SER A 989 -2.67 15.83 -26.69
CA SER A 989 -3.98 15.84 -26.06
C SER A 989 -4.61 14.46 -26.27
N LEU A 990 -4.88 13.75 -25.17
CA LEU A 990 -5.65 12.51 -25.19
C LEU A 990 -7.14 12.84 -25.14
N GLY A 991 -7.88 12.41 -26.15
CA GLY A 991 -9.34 12.28 -26.05
C GLY A 991 -9.68 10.81 -25.86
N LEU A 992 -9.86 10.35 -24.63
CA LEU A 992 -10.43 9.03 -24.34
C LEU A 992 -11.89 9.19 -23.88
N ASP A 993 -12.73 8.21 -24.20
CA ASP A 993 -14.03 8.07 -23.54
C ASP A 993 -13.79 7.63 -22.08
N LYS A 994 -14.65 8.10 -21.16
CA LYS A 994 -14.60 7.76 -19.73
C LYS A 994 -14.76 6.26 -19.48
#